data_AF-A0A2V2EYT4-F1
#
_entry.id   AF-A0A2V2EYT4-F1
#
_cell.length_a   1.000
_cell.length_b   1.000
_cell.length_c   1.000
_cell.angle_alpha   90.00
_cell.angle_beta   90.00
_cell.angle_gamma   90.00
#
_symmetry.space_group_name_H-M   'P 1'
#
loop_
_entity.id
_entity.type
_entity.pdbx_description
1 polymer ?
#
loop_
_entity_poly.entity_id
_entity_poly.type
_entity_poly.pdbx_seq_one_letter_code
_entity_poly.pdbx_strand_id
1 'polypeptide(L)'
;MKKMTIDGNTAASHVAYAFSEVAAIYPITPSSPMAEVADEWATAGRVNMFGQKLRLAEMQSEGGAAGAVHGSLSAGALTTTYTASQGLLLMIPNMYKIAGELLPTVFHVSARAIAAHSLNIFGDHQDVMACRQTGFAMLASGSVQEVMDLALVAHLSTLKAKVPFLHFFDGFRTSHEVSKIDVIDYDEMKALVDMKDIDDFKSRALNPEHPIQKGTAQNGDTYFQNRETANKYYLATPAIVQEMMDKVSKLTGRNYHLFDYCGAPDAENVVVIMGSGADAMEETINRMNKEGHKVGLVKVRLYRPFVADAFVAALPKTCKKIAVLDRTKEPGSLGEPLYLDVCSALFEKGINKIKVVGGRYGLGSKEFNPSMCYAVYKNLESKNPKNHFTVGIYDDLTNTSLDFSEKYDAAPEGAISCKFYGLGSDGTVGANKDSIKIIGDHTDMYAQAYFFYDSKKSGGITVSHLRFGKTPIQSSYLIDSADFIACHNPSYITRYDMLTDAKEGGKFLLNSPWNTLEELEKNLPAKVKQQIAKKHLKFYNIDGIGIASQIGLNGKTSTIMQSAFFFINDSIMPYEQAADFMKKAVYKKFSRKGDAVVNMNYAAIDSAKSGLVEVKYPESWATATDGAPMVSVANNEYFKNVVHPILVLEGDKLPTSAFNADGSVPVGTTKFEKRGVAVKVPKWVAENCIQCNQCSFVCPHACIRPVVIDDATEKPETFATKPTTGLKGTQFRMQVSPLDCMGCGVCANICPGMKGNKALVMVPLDEVVEADAKNWEFAQEVKQADTSSIKRTTVKGSQFNQPLFEFSGACAGCGETPYVKVVTQMFGDRMVIA
;
A
#
# COMPACT_ATOMS: atom_id res chain seq x y z
N MET A 1 28.04 -2.44 12.30
CA MET A 1 26.92 -1.49 12.17
C MET A 1 25.72 -2.01 12.93
N LYS A 2 24.87 -1.11 13.42
CA LYS A 2 23.63 -1.47 14.13
C LYS A 2 22.60 -1.97 13.11
N LYS A 3 21.91 -3.07 13.43
CA LYS A 3 20.79 -3.57 12.61
C LYS A 3 19.47 -3.02 13.14
N MET A 4 18.56 -2.64 12.24
CA MET A 4 17.19 -2.27 12.60
C MET A 4 16.20 -2.79 11.55
N THR A 5 15.01 -3.14 12.03
CA THR A 5 13.90 -3.60 11.17
C THR A 5 12.90 -2.46 10.96
N ILE A 6 13.08 -1.70 9.88
CA ILE A 6 12.35 -0.46 9.57
C ILE A 6 11.93 -0.40 8.10
N ASP A 7 11.08 0.57 7.74
CA ASP A 7 10.68 0.80 6.36
C ASP A 7 11.51 1.89 5.66
N GLY A 8 11.35 2.02 4.34
CA GLY A 8 12.03 3.03 3.53
C GLY A 8 11.77 4.46 4.00
N ASN A 9 10.53 4.79 4.38
CA ASN A 9 10.21 6.12 4.91
C ASN A 9 11.01 6.44 6.19
N THR A 10 11.08 5.48 7.12
CA THR A 10 11.85 5.63 8.36
C THR A 10 13.35 5.73 8.07
N ALA A 11 13.87 4.94 7.11
CA ALA A 11 15.27 4.98 6.71
C ALA A 11 15.66 6.35 6.10
N ALA A 12 14.83 6.90 5.20
CA ALA A 12 15.06 8.22 4.62
C ALA A 12 15.01 9.32 5.68
N SER A 13 14.00 9.27 6.56
CA SER A 13 13.82 10.26 7.63
C SER A 13 14.95 10.22 8.64
N HIS A 14 15.50 9.04 8.94
CA HIS A 14 16.64 8.89 9.84
C HIS A 14 17.83 9.73 9.37
N VAL A 15 18.17 9.67 8.09
CA VAL A 15 19.25 10.48 7.51
C VAL A 15 18.84 11.94 7.39
N ALA A 16 17.64 12.23 6.88
CA ALA A 16 17.17 13.60 6.69
C ALA A 16 17.17 14.41 8.00
N TYR A 17 16.73 13.77 9.09
CA TYR A 17 16.74 14.36 10.43
C TYR A 17 18.16 14.65 10.93
N ALA A 18 19.15 13.82 10.57
CA ALA A 18 20.53 14.03 10.96
C ALA A 18 21.13 15.31 10.36
N PHE A 19 20.81 15.59 9.09
CA PHE A 19 21.40 16.69 8.31
C PHE A 19 20.63 18.01 8.38
N SER A 20 19.37 18.00 8.81
CA SER A 20 18.49 19.16 8.65
C SER A 20 18.30 19.94 9.95
N GLU A 21 18.27 21.27 9.83
CA GLU A 21 17.89 22.21 10.89
C GLU A 21 16.36 22.45 10.85
N VAL A 22 15.79 22.49 9.64
CA VAL A 22 14.36 22.75 9.38
C VAL A 22 13.78 21.68 8.46
N ALA A 23 12.51 21.33 8.66
CA ALA A 23 11.71 20.59 7.68
C ALA A 23 10.36 21.29 7.47
N ALA A 24 10.12 21.80 6.26
CA ALA A 24 8.82 22.36 5.88
C ALA A 24 8.02 21.30 5.13
N ILE A 25 6.88 20.91 5.70
CA ILE A 25 6.17 19.67 5.33
C ILE A 25 4.70 19.94 5.02
N TYR A 26 4.10 18.99 4.30
CA TYR A 26 2.65 18.86 4.15
C TYR A 26 2.32 17.38 3.92
N PRO A 27 1.28 16.82 4.56
CA PRO A 27 1.02 15.39 4.52
C PRO A 27 0.43 14.95 3.16
N ILE A 28 1.12 14.03 2.49
CA ILE A 28 0.61 13.33 1.30
C ILE A 28 1.08 11.87 1.26
N THR A 29 0.16 10.92 1.13
CA THR A 29 0.48 9.49 0.98
C THR A 29 1.30 9.25 -0.31
N PRO A 30 2.33 8.38 -0.31
CA PRO A 30 2.86 7.58 0.79
C PRO A 30 4.04 8.24 1.54
N SER A 31 4.22 9.56 1.46
CA SER A 31 5.34 10.29 2.06
C SER A 31 5.09 10.76 3.50
N SER A 32 3.82 10.93 3.91
CA SER A 32 3.45 11.40 5.26
C SER A 32 4.18 10.71 6.41
N PRO A 33 4.39 9.37 6.40
CA PRO A 33 5.10 8.70 7.49
C PRO A 33 6.51 9.25 7.75
N MET A 34 7.17 9.84 6.74
CA MET A 34 8.48 10.47 6.94
C MET A 34 8.41 11.68 7.87
N ALA A 35 7.43 12.56 7.64
CA ALA A 35 7.21 13.74 8.48
C ALA A 35 6.75 13.35 9.88
N GLU A 36 5.85 12.35 9.97
CA GLU A 36 5.30 11.85 11.25
C GLU A 36 6.42 11.29 12.16
N VAL A 37 7.29 10.40 11.65
CA VAL A 37 8.38 9.84 12.48
C VAL A 37 9.41 10.91 12.87
N ALA A 38 9.66 11.89 12.00
CA ALA A 38 10.54 13.01 12.32
C ALA A 38 9.97 13.89 13.44
N ASP A 39 8.66 14.16 13.42
CA ASP A 39 7.95 14.91 14.48
C ASP A 39 7.97 14.15 15.81
N GLU A 40 7.70 12.84 15.77
CA GLU A 40 7.77 11.97 16.95
C GLU A 40 9.18 11.99 17.57
N TRP A 41 10.23 11.95 16.75
CA TRP A 41 11.62 12.02 17.23
C TRP A 41 11.98 13.38 17.84
N ALA A 42 11.55 14.49 17.24
CA ALA A 42 11.75 15.83 17.79
C ALA A 42 11.05 15.99 19.15
N THR A 43 9.81 15.49 19.24
CA THR A 43 9.03 15.45 20.49
C THR A 43 9.71 14.59 21.56
N ALA A 44 10.25 13.42 21.17
CA ALA A 44 11.02 12.54 22.05
C ALA A 44 12.41 13.08 22.42
N GLY A 45 12.82 14.23 21.88
CA GLY A 45 14.07 14.90 22.24
C GLY A 45 15.30 14.44 21.44
N ARG A 46 15.11 13.74 20.33
CA ARG A 46 16.19 13.39 19.40
C ARG A 46 16.84 14.67 18.86
N VAL A 47 18.16 14.69 18.80
CA VAL A 47 18.93 15.78 18.19
C VAL A 47 19.57 15.35 16.87
N ASN A 48 19.71 16.29 15.94
CA ASN A 48 20.45 16.13 14.68
C ASN A 48 21.97 16.13 14.94
N MET A 49 22.78 16.03 13.88
CA MET A 49 24.25 15.97 14.03
C MET A 49 24.89 17.29 14.54
N PHE A 50 24.10 18.36 14.61
CA PHE A 50 24.46 19.66 15.18
C PHE A 50 24.01 19.83 16.64
N GLY A 51 23.43 18.79 17.25
CA GLY A 51 22.97 18.84 18.64
C GLY A 51 21.67 19.62 18.84
N GLN A 52 20.90 19.88 17.77
CA GLN A 52 19.63 20.60 17.81
C GLN A 52 18.46 19.68 17.44
N LYS A 53 17.27 19.96 17.95
CA LYS A 53 16.05 19.29 17.47
C LYS A 53 15.70 19.81 16.09
N LEU A 54 15.18 18.94 15.22
CA LEU A 54 14.63 19.37 13.94
C LEU A 54 13.43 20.29 14.18
N ARG A 55 13.38 21.43 13.49
CA ARG A 55 12.20 22.30 13.50
C ARG A 55 11.27 21.92 12.35
N LEU A 56 10.18 21.23 12.66
CA LEU A 56 9.14 20.91 11.69
C LEU A 56 8.11 22.05 11.61
N ALA A 57 7.69 22.38 10.39
CA ALA A 57 6.63 23.34 10.12
C ALA A 57 5.67 22.78 9.06
N GLU A 58 4.45 22.46 9.48
CA GLU A 58 3.37 22.11 8.56
C GLU A 58 2.84 23.38 7.88
N MET A 59 2.79 23.36 6.55
CA MET A 59 2.29 24.47 5.74
C MET A 59 0.85 24.23 5.30
N GLN A 60 0.26 25.16 4.55
CA GLN A 60 -1.11 25.03 4.03
C GLN A 60 -1.21 24.15 2.77
N SER A 61 -0.08 23.90 2.09
CA SER A 61 0.06 23.02 0.93
C SER A 61 1.54 22.76 0.65
N GLU A 62 1.84 21.80 -0.23
CA GLU A 62 3.20 21.54 -0.70
C GLU A 62 3.81 22.73 -1.45
N GLY A 63 2.99 23.55 -2.13
CA GLY A 63 3.47 24.80 -2.74
C GLY A 63 3.96 25.80 -1.69
N GLY A 64 3.24 25.89 -0.56
CA GLY A 64 3.67 26.66 0.61
C GLY A 64 4.92 26.07 1.28
N ALA A 65 4.98 24.75 1.42
CA ALA A 65 6.16 24.04 1.91
C ALA A 65 7.40 24.31 1.05
N ALA A 66 7.29 24.22 -0.27
CA ALA A 66 8.41 24.49 -1.16
C ALA A 66 8.91 25.95 -1.08
N GLY A 67 7.99 26.91 -0.92
CA GLY A 67 8.36 28.31 -0.68
C GLY A 67 9.05 28.51 0.68
N ALA A 68 8.57 27.84 1.73
CA ALA A 68 9.22 27.86 3.04
C ALA A 68 10.61 27.20 3.01
N VAL A 69 10.79 26.10 2.26
CA VAL A 69 12.10 25.50 2.00
C VAL A 69 13.02 26.52 1.33
N HIS A 70 12.59 27.15 0.23
CA HIS A 70 13.39 28.16 -0.48
C HIS A 70 13.80 29.32 0.42
N GLY A 71 12.87 29.88 1.20
CA GLY A 71 13.14 30.96 2.14
C GLY A 71 14.12 30.56 3.25
N SER A 72 13.92 29.39 3.85
CA SER A 72 14.78 28.85 4.92
C SER A 72 16.21 28.60 4.45
N LEU A 73 16.37 28.00 3.26
CA LEU A 73 17.69 27.82 2.62
C LEU A 73 18.35 29.15 2.30
N SER A 74 17.60 30.11 1.76
CA SER A 74 18.12 31.44 1.43
C SER A 74 18.57 32.21 2.67
N ALA A 75 17.96 31.94 3.83
CA ALA A 75 18.33 32.47 5.13
C ALA A 75 19.45 31.69 5.85
N GLY A 76 20.01 30.64 5.24
CA GLY A 76 21.18 29.92 5.74
C GLY A 76 20.89 28.74 6.67
N ALA A 77 19.67 28.21 6.68
CA ALA A 77 19.32 26.99 7.42
C ALA A 77 19.22 25.78 6.48
N LEU A 78 19.92 24.69 6.81
CA LEU A 78 19.81 23.43 6.08
C LEU A 78 18.40 22.86 6.23
N THR A 79 17.68 22.77 5.12
CA THR A 79 16.24 22.50 5.11
C THR A 79 15.92 21.31 4.21
N THR A 80 15.03 20.43 4.66
CA THR A 80 14.52 19.30 3.87
C THR A 80 12.99 19.34 3.76
N THR A 81 12.43 18.46 2.94
CA THR A 81 10.99 18.24 2.82
C THR A 81 10.71 16.80 2.37
N TYR A 82 9.48 16.35 2.59
CA TYR A 82 8.97 15.04 2.24
C TYR A 82 7.73 15.24 1.38
N THR A 83 7.65 14.60 0.20
CA THR A 83 6.48 14.76 -0.69
C THR A 83 6.34 13.58 -1.66
N ALA A 84 5.28 13.59 -2.47
CA ALA A 84 5.00 12.64 -3.53
C ALA A 84 3.96 13.20 -4.51
N SER A 85 3.87 12.66 -5.73
CA SER A 85 2.74 12.84 -6.65
C SER A 85 2.32 14.31 -6.84
N GLN A 86 1.05 14.62 -6.60
CA GLN A 86 0.47 15.96 -6.72
C GLN A 86 1.22 17.00 -5.88
N GLY A 87 1.69 16.59 -4.70
CA GLY A 87 2.45 17.46 -3.82
C GLY A 87 3.77 17.90 -4.47
N LEU A 88 4.49 16.97 -5.09
CA LEU A 88 5.72 17.28 -5.81
C LEU A 88 5.46 18.21 -7.00
N LEU A 89 4.35 18.04 -7.73
CA LEU A 89 3.96 18.95 -8.81
C LEU A 89 3.79 20.40 -8.33
N LEU A 90 3.22 20.60 -7.14
CA LEU A 90 3.06 21.92 -6.52
C LEU A 90 4.41 22.54 -6.09
N MET A 91 5.45 21.74 -5.92
CA MET A 91 6.79 22.21 -5.57
C MET A 91 7.62 22.65 -6.79
N ILE A 92 7.27 22.20 -8.01
CA ILE A 92 8.04 22.45 -9.25
C ILE A 92 8.46 23.92 -9.43
N PRO A 93 7.58 24.93 -9.25
CA PRO A 93 7.97 26.33 -9.44
C PRO A 93 9.14 26.76 -8.52
N ASN A 94 9.11 26.31 -7.27
CA ASN A 94 10.19 26.60 -6.31
C ASN A 94 11.42 25.73 -6.55
N MET A 95 11.29 24.53 -7.10
CA MET A 95 12.45 23.71 -7.49
C MET A 95 13.34 24.45 -8.50
N TYR A 96 12.77 25.11 -9.51
CA TYR A 96 13.56 25.94 -10.42
C TYR A 96 14.32 27.06 -9.71
N LYS A 97 13.69 27.70 -8.72
CA LYS A 97 14.31 28.77 -7.92
C LYS A 97 15.44 28.24 -7.04
N ILE A 98 15.21 27.14 -6.32
CA ILE A 98 16.18 26.51 -5.45
C ILE A 98 17.42 26.04 -6.24
N ALA A 99 17.20 25.39 -7.39
CA ALA A 99 18.29 24.95 -8.28
C ALA A 99 19.01 26.13 -8.93
N GLY A 100 18.27 27.12 -9.45
CA GLY A 100 18.84 28.31 -10.08
C GLY A 100 19.67 29.18 -9.13
N GLU A 101 19.39 29.12 -7.83
CA GLU A 101 20.14 29.83 -6.79
C GLU A 101 21.24 28.97 -6.12
N LEU A 102 21.47 27.74 -6.61
CA LEU A 102 22.47 26.79 -6.12
C LEU A 102 22.42 26.61 -4.59
N LEU A 103 21.22 26.27 -4.12
CA LEU A 103 20.93 26.04 -2.71
C LEU A 103 21.00 24.53 -2.40
N PRO A 104 21.86 24.11 -1.44
CA PRO A 104 21.98 22.71 -1.07
C PRO A 104 20.77 22.25 -0.27
N THR A 105 20.04 21.25 -0.78
CA THR A 105 18.86 20.67 -0.13
C THR A 105 18.60 19.28 -0.70
N VAL A 106 17.90 18.45 0.08
CA VAL A 106 17.40 17.16 -0.39
C VAL A 106 15.89 17.09 -0.19
N PHE A 107 15.19 16.83 -1.29
CA PHE A 107 13.76 16.47 -1.28
C PHE A 107 13.69 14.95 -1.27
N HIS A 108 13.04 14.39 -0.25
CA HIS A 108 12.82 12.97 -0.15
C HIS A 108 11.44 12.62 -0.68
N VAL A 109 11.41 11.85 -1.78
CA VAL A 109 10.18 11.57 -2.52
C VAL A 109 9.88 10.07 -2.53
N SER A 110 8.73 9.69 -1.96
CA SER A 110 8.20 8.35 -2.17
C SER A 110 7.38 8.33 -3.47
N ALA A 111 8.08 8.10 -4.58
CA ALA A 111 7.60 8.30 -5.95
C ALA A 111 6.25 7.61 -6.19
N ARG A 112 5.28 8.38 -6.67
CA ARG A 112 3.86 8.01 -6.75
C ARG A 112 3.22 8.48 -8.06
N ALA A 113 2.28 7.68 -8.55
CA ALA A 113 1.44 7.99 -9.70
C ALA A 113 0.81 9.39 -9.67
N ILE A 114 0.73 10.02 -10.84
CA ILE A 114 -0.03 11.26 -11.04
C ILE A 114 -1.49 10.93 -11.35
N ALA A 115 -2.41 11.70 -10.78
CA ALA A 115 -3.84 11.61 -11.09
C ALA A 115 -4.09 12.07 -12.53
N ALA A 116 -4.46 11.13 -13.41
CA ALA A 116 -4.80 11.35 -14.81
C ALA A 116 -6.27 10.97 -15.07
N HIS A 117 -6.54 9.77 -15.61
CA HIS A 117 -7.90 9.23 -15.73
C HIS A 117 -8.52 8.86 -14.37
N SER A 118 -7.68 8.62 -13.37
CA SER A 118 -8.07 8.33 -11.98
C SER A 118 -6.95 8.72 -11.03
N LEU A 119 -7.30 8.95 -9.76
CA LEU A 119 -6.34 9.09 -8.66
C LEU A 119 -5.71 7.72 -8.37
N ASN A 120 -4.40 7.70 -8.14
CA ASN A 120 -3.72 6.52 -7.64
C ASN A 120 -2.73 6.92 -6.53
N ILE A 121 -2.79 6.24 -5.38
CA ILE A 121 -1.90 6.50 -4.23
C ILE A 121 -0.58 5.74 -4.31
N PHE A 122 -0.49 4.78 -5.21
CA PHE A 122 0.58 3.79 -5.31
C PHE A 122 1.75 4.26 -6.19
N GLY A 123 2.86 3.52 -6.09
CA GLY A 123 4.16 3.94 -6.55
C GLY A 123 4.43 3.72 -8.04
N ASP A 124 4.87 4.78 -8.69
CA ASP A 124 5.55 4.78 -9.98
C ASP A 124 6.36 6.09 -10.11
N HIS A 125 7.03 6.33 -11.23
CA HIS A 125 7.95 7.47 -11.41
C HIS A 125 7.33 8.67 -12.13
N GLN A 126 6.00 8.72 -12.32
CA GLN A 126 5.37 9.83 -13.08
C GLN A 126 5.67 11.21 -12.46
N ASP A 127 5.68 11.31 -11.14
CA ASP A 127 5.92 12.54 -10.41
C ASP A 127 7.37 13.02 -10.50
N VAL A 128 8.33 12.13 -10.27
CA VAL A 128 9.76 12.46 -10.35
C VAL A 128 10.18 12.77 -11.78
N MET A 129 9.62 12.08 -12.77
CA MET A 129 9.89 12.35 -14.19
C MET A 129 9.32 13.70 -14.65
N ALA A 130 8.26 14.20 -14.02
CA ALA A 130 7.73 15.55 -14.24
C ALA A 130 8.66 16.66 -13.72
N CYS A 131 9.68 16.32 -12.93
CA CYS A 131 10.64 17.24 -12.34
C CYS A 131 12.03 17.21 -12.98
N ARG A 132 12.27 16.33 -13.97
CA ARG A 132 13.61 16.06 -14.53
C ARG A 132 14.32 17.26 -15.16
N GLN A 133 13.57 18.30 -15.49
CA GLN A 133 14.02 19.54 -16.12
C GLN A 133 14.22 20.70 -15.13
N THR A 134 13.87 20.52 -13.85
CA THR A 134 13.91 21.60 -12.83
C THR A 134 15.33 22.04 -12.48
N GLY A 135 16.34 21.24 -12.83
CA GLY A 135 17.73 21.43 -12.41
C GLY A 135 18.08 20.73 -11.10
N PHE A 136 17.19 19.92 -10.51
CA PHE A 136 17.59 19.05 -9.40
C PHE A 136 18.41 17.87 -9.92
N ALA A 137 19.43 17.47 -9.15
CA ALA A 137 20.02 16.14 -9.30
C ALA A 137 18.99 15.09 -8.84
N MET A 138 18.96 13.92 -9.47
CA MET A 138 17.98 12.88 -9.17
C MET A 138 18.68 11.57 -8.87
N LEU A 139 18.52 11.08 -7.64
CA LEU A 139 19.18 9.89 -7.12
C LEU A 139 18.13 8.87 -6.66
N ALA A 140 18.15 7.68 -7.25
CA ALA A 140 17.16 6.63 -7.05
C ALA A 140 17.66 5.52 -6.13
N SER A 141 16.79 5.07 -5.23
CA SER A 141 17.00 3.92 -4.35
C SER A 141 15.99 2.82 -4.63
N GLY A 142 16.46 1.58 -4.80
CA GLY A 142 15.63 0.41 -5.10
C GLY A 142 15.17 -0.37 -3.88
N SER A 143 15.93 -0.34 -2.78
CA SER A 143 15.64 -1.10 -1.55
C SER A 143 15.68 -0.23 -0.30
N VAL A 144 15.14 -0.74 0.81
CA VAL A 144 15.17 -0.02 2.11
C VAL A 144 16.60 0.28 2.57
N GLN A 145 17.55 -0.63 2.29
CA GLN A 145 18.97 -0.41 2.57
C GLN A 145 19.54 0.70 1.69
N GLU A 146 19.25 0.68 0.39
CA GLU A 146 19.69 1.75 -0.52
C GLU A 146 19.09 3.11 -0.12
N VAL A 147 17.86 3.15 0.40
CA VAL A 147 17.26 4.38 0.91
C VAL A 147 18.08 4.99 2.06
N MET A 148 18.60 4.17 2.98
CA MET A 148 19.52 4.64 4.04
C MET A 148 20.81 5.20 3.44
N ASP A 149 21.43 4.46 2.53
CA ASP A 149 22.78 4.75 2.04
C ASP A 149 22.77 5.94 1.05
N LEU A 150 21.83 5.95 0.12
CA LEU A 150 21.75 6.98 -0.93
C LEU A 150 21.06 8.26 -0.46
N ALA A 151 20.25 8.22 0.61
CA ALA A 151 19.88 9.45 1.30
C ALA A 151 21.12 10.16 1.85
N LEU A 152 22.07 9.40 2.44
CA LEU A 152 23.31 9.96 2.96
C LEU A 152 24.18 10.51 1.83
N VAL A 153 24.32 9.76 0.73
CA VAL A 153 25.01 10.25 -0.48
C VAL A 153 24.39 11.55 -0.99
N ALA A 154 23.07 11.67 -1.06
CA ALA A 154 22.39 12.88 -1.52
C ALA A 154 22.70 14.10 -0.64
N HIS A 155 22.62 13.95 0.70
CA HIS A 155 22.89 15.03 1.64
C HIS A 155 24.37 15.45 1.64
N LEU A 156 25.31 14.50 1.54
CA LEU A 156 26.72 14.81 1.41
C LEU A 156 27.02 15.52 0.07
N SER A 157 26.43 15.02 -1.02
CA SER A 157 26.69 15.52 -2.37
C SER A 157 26.11 16.92 -2.58
N THR A 158 24.91 17.21 -2.06
CA THR A 158 24.26 18.51 -2.26
C THR A 158 25.06 19.64 -1.63
N LEU A 159 25.67 19.42 -0.45
CA LEU A 159 26.50 20.40 0.24
C LEU A 159 27.72 20.80 -0.63
N LYS A 160 28.45 19.81 -1.13
CA LYS A 160 29.66 20.03 -1.93
C LYS A 160 29.36 20.54 -3.34
N ALA A 161 28.34 19.99 -4.00
CA ALA A 161 27.98 20.34 -5.37
C ALA A 161 27.22 21.68 -5.46
N LYS A 162 26.56 22.10 -4.37
CA LYS A 162 25.61 23.23 -4.32
C LYS A 162 24.38 23.03 -5.22
N VAL A 163 24.22 21.85 -5.81
CA VAL A 163 23.06 21.45 -6.61
C VAL A 163 22.07 20.73 -5.68
N PRO A 164 20.78 21.09 -5.68
CA PRO A 164 19.78 20.41 -4.88
C PRO A 164 19.48 19.00 -5.40
N PHE A 165 19.16 18.08 -4.51
CA PHE A 165 18.89 16.68 -4.82
C PHE A 165 17.43 16.31 -4.60
N LEU A 166 16.89 15.53 -5.52
CA LEU A 166 15.67 14.76 -5.37
C LEU A 166 16.10 13.31 -5.14
N HIS A 167 16.09 12.88 -3.87
CA HIS A 167 16.32 11.49 -3.51
C HIS A 167 14.97 10.78 -3.48
N PHE A 168 14.79 9.77 -4.34
CA PHE A 168 13.52 9.10 -4.48
C PHE A 168 13.61 7.58 -4.44
N PHE A 169 12.50 6.99 -4.04
CA PHE A 169 12.30 5.55 -3.92
C PHE A 169 10.82 5.22 -4.09
N ASP A 170 10.53 3.97 -4.44
CA ASP A 170 9.20 3.63 -4.96
C ASP A 170 8.13 3.66 -3.86
N GLY A 171 7.07 4.43 -4.11
CA GLY A 171 5.90 4.58 -3.24
C GLY A 171 5.26 3.23 -2.95
N PHE A 172 4.92 2.97 -1.69
CA PHE A 172 4.60 1.66 -1.11
C PHE A 172 5.70 0.60 -1.24
N ARG A 173 6.10 0.25 -2.47
CA ARG A 173 6.96 -0.91 -2.76
C ARG A 173 8.31 -0.88 -2.03
N THR A 174 8.87 0.31 -1.82
CA THR A 174 10.08 0.51 -0.99
C THR A 174 9.77 1.34 0.26
N SER A 175 8.96 2.40 0.11
CA SER A 175 8.65 3.30 1.25
C SER A 175 7.94 2.62 2.43
N HIS A 176 7.13 1.58 2.18
CA HIS A 176 6.34 0.85 3.19
C HIS A 176 6.77 -0.62 3.33
N GLU A 177 7.72 -1.08 2.52
CA GLU A 177 8.35 -2.37 2.75
C GLU A 177 9.19 -2.26 4.03
N VAL A 178 8.96 -3.18 4.97
CA VAL A 178 9.74 -3.25 6.21
C VAL A 178 10.85 -4.26 5.99
N SER A 179 12.10 -3.85 6.18
CA SER A 179 13.26 -4.71 6.00
C SER A 179 14.26 -4.56 7.13
N LYS A 180 14.97 -5.64 7.46
CA LYS A 180 16.12 -5.60 8.36
C LYS A 180 17.33 -5.03 7.61
N ILE A 181 17.81 -3.87 8.04
CA ILE A 181 18.90 -3.14 7.39
C ILE A 181 20.04 -2.81 8.35
N ASP A 182 21.22 -2.50 7.81
CA ASP A 182 22.28 -1.77 8.49
C ASP A 182 21.93 -0.28 8.56
N VAL A 183 21.94 0.26 9.78
CA VAL A 183 21.73 1.67 10.04
C VAL A 183 23.06 2.34 10.32
N ILE A 184 23.23 3.54 9.76
CA ILE A 184 24.38 4.41 9.96
C ILE A 184 24.06 5.35 11.11
N ASP A 185 24.95 5.48 12.10
CA ASP A 185 24.73 6.38 13.24
C ASP A 185 25.09 7.84 12.88
N TYR A 186 24.54 8.81 13.61
CA TYR A 186 24.71 10.24 13.29
C TYR A 186 26.16 10.72 13.40
N ASP A 187 26.93 10.13 14.32
CA ASP A 187 28.35 10.43 14.45
C ASP A 187 29.16 9.92 13.26
N GLU A 188 28.79 8.75 12.71
CA GLU A 188 29.39 8.20 11.50
C GLU A 188 29.05 9.07 10.27
N MET A 189 27.81 9.57 10.18
CA MET A 189 27.41 10.53 9.13
C MET A 189 28.22 11.83 9.24
N LYS A 190 28.31 12.39 10.44
CA LYS A 190 29.02 13.64 10.71
C LYS A 190 30.49 13.55 10.35
N ALA A 191 31.12 12.39 10.55
CA ALA A 191 32.52 12.16 10.19
C ALA A 191 32.78 12.21 8.66
N LEU A 192 31.74 12.10 7.83
CA LEU A 192 31.85 12.20 6.37
C LEU A 192 31.63 13.63 5.84
N VAL A 193 31.13 14.55 6.67
CA VAL A 193 30.82 15.93 6.30
C VAL A 193 32.07 16.79 6.33
N ASP A 194 32.35 17.53 5.24
CA ASP A 194 33.30 18.63 5.29
C ASP A 194 32.58 19.88 5.82
N MET A 195 32.92 20.30 7.04
CA MET A 195 32.29 21.47 7.66
C MET A 195 32.49 22.75 6.86
N LYS A 196 33.51 22.83 5.99
CA LYS A 196 33.71 23.98 5.10
C LYS A 196 32.59 24.14 4.08
N ASP A 197 31.95 23.05 3.65
CA ASP A 197 30.84 23.12 2.71
C ASP A 197 29.60 23.76 3.39
N ILE A 198 29.41 23.50 4.69
CA ILE A 198 28.37 24.13 5.50
C ILE A 198 28.70 25.61 5.75
N ASP A 199 29.95 25.92 6.09
CA ASP A 199 30.40 27.30 6.29
C ASP A 199 30.24 28.14 5.00
N ASP A 200 30.59 27.58 3.83
CA ASP A 200 30.35 28.20 2.53
C ASP A 200 28.85 28.47 2.31
N PHE A 201 27.99 27.48 2.56
CA PHE A 201 26.54 27.66 2.44
C PHE A 201 26.04 28.80 3.33
N LYS A 202 26.42 28.80 4.62
CA LYS A 202 25.99 29.84 5.58
C LYS A 202 26.53 31.22 5.20
N SER A 203 27.74 31.32 4.64
CA SER A 203 28.30 32.60 4.18
C SER A 203 27.54 33.25 3.02
N ARG A 204 26.75 32.46 2.26
CA ARG A 204 25.94 32.91 1.11
C ARG A 204 24.49 33.23 1.48
N ALA A 205 24.16 33.22 2.77
CA ALA A 205 22.82 33.49 3.29
C ALA A 205 22.47 34.98 3.21
N LEU A 206 21.16 35.26 3.14
CA LEU A 206 20.63 36.61 3.32
C LEU A 206 20.84 37.05 4.78
N ASN A 207 21.66 38.06 4.99
CA ASN A 207 21.94 38.62 6.31
C ASN A 207 22.10 40.15 6.18
N PRO A 208 21.43 40.97 7.02
CA PRO A 208 21.58 42.43 6.99
C PRO A 208 23.01 42.93 7.28
N GLU A 209 23.86 42.14 7.93
CA GLU A 209 25.26 42.50 8.20
C GLU A 209 26.17 42.37 6.97
N HIS A 210 25.77 41.57 5.98
CA HIS A 210 26.46 41.40 4.70
C HIS A 210 25.44 41.18 3.55
N PRO A 211 24.63 42.21 3.23
CA PRO A 211 23.44 42.04 2.42
C PRO A 211 23.78 41.71 0.97
N ILE A 212 22.98 40.82 0.39
CA ILE A 212 22.99 40.48 -1.04
C ILE A 212 21.57 40.48 -1.57
N GLN A 213 21.41 40.69 -2.88
CA GLN A 213 20.13 40.59 -3.57
C GLN A 213 20.07 39.31 -4.41
N LYS A 214 18.96 38.57 -4.31
CA LYS A 214 18.68 37.36 -5.12
C LYS A 214 17.34 37.52 -5.83
N GLY A 215 17.13 36.74 -6.89
CA GLY A 215 15.85 36.71 -7.62
C GLY A 215 15.51 38.01 -8.36
N THR A 216 16.50 38.68 -8.94
CA THR A 216 16.29 39.88 -9.76
C THR A 216 15.50 39.55 -11.03
N ALA A 217 14.86 40.57 -11.62
CA ALA A 217 14.35 40.50 -12.98
C ALA A 217 15.49 40.82 -13.96
N GLN A 218 15.72 39.94 -14.95
CA GLN A 218 16.75 40.12 -15.97
C GLN A 218 16.11 40.20 -17.36
N ASN A 219 16.60 41.11 -18.19
CA ASN A 219 16.20 41.19 -19.59
C ASN A 219 16.92 40.11 -20.43
N GLY A 220 16.54 40.00 -21.71
CA GLY A 220 17.19 39.07 -22.64
C GLY A 220 18.67 39.37 -22.93
N ASP A 221 19.16 40.55 -22.56
CA ASP A 221 20.56 40.96 -22.72
C ASP A 221 21.55 40.19 -21.84
N THR A 222 21.09 39.66 -20.70
CA THR A 222 21.95 39.07 -19.65
C THR A 222 21.42 37.76 -19.08
N TYR A 223 20.11 37.47 -19.21
CA TYR A 223 19.50 36.27 -18.65
C TYR A 223 20.18 34.98 -19.15
N PHE A 224 20.44 34.87 -20.45
CA PHE A 224 21.01 33.64 -21.02
C PHE A 224 22.43 33.39 -20.49
N GLN A 225 23.30 34.40 -20.55
CA GLN A 225 24.67 34.30 -20.03
C GLN A 225 24.67 33.94 -18.55
N ASN A 226 23.80 34.57 -17.75
CA ASN A 226 23.70 34.30 -16.33
C ASN A 226 23.20 32.87 -16.05
N ARG A 227 22.24 32.37 -16.84
CA ARG A 227 21.70 31.00 -16.70
C ARG A 227 22.75 29.91 -16.94
N GLU A 228 23.70 30.15 -17.83
CA GLU A 228 24.80 29.23 -18.17
C GLU A 228 25.97 29.27 -17.16
N THR A 229 26.03 30.27 -16.27
CA THR A 229 27.08 30.34 -15.23
C THR A 229 27.06 29.14 -14.26
N ALA A 230 25.90 28.49 -14.13
CA ALA A 230 25.71 27.32 -13.29
C ALA A 230 26.32 26.04 -13.87
N ASN A 231 26.69 26.00 -15.16
CA ASN A 231 27.11 24.78 -15.86
C ASN A 231 28.25 24.03 -15.14
N LYS A 232 29.25 24.76 -14.63
CA LYS A 232 30.38 24.16 -13.92
C LYS A 232 29.98 23.34 -12.69
N TYR A 233 28.89 23.70 -12.02
CA TYR A 233 28.39 22.98 -10.84
C TYR A 233 27.74 21.65 -11.26
N TYR A 234 26.93 21.68 -12.32
CA TYR A 234 26.31 20.47 -12.89
C TYR A 234 27.34 19.52 -13.50
N LEU A 235 28.36 20.03 -14.19
CA LEU A 235 29.45 19.21 -14.74
C LEU A 235 30.28 18.53 -13.64
N ALA A 236 30.47 19.18 -12.49
CA ALA A 236 31.20 18.61 -11.35
C ALA A 236 30.36 17.62 -10.52
N THR A 237 29.02 17.75 -10.55
CA THR A 237 28.11 16.99 -9.68
C THR A 237 28.31 15.47 -9.77
N PRO A 238 28.43 14.83 -10.95
CA PRO A 238 28.56 13.37 -11.00
C PRO A 238 29.83 12.84 -10.33
N ALA A 239 30.97 13.53 -10.49
CA ALA A 239 32.21 13.14 -9.83
C ALA A 239 32.11 13.29 -8.30
N ILE A 240 31.42 14.35 -7.83
CA ILE A 240 31.12 14.54 -6.40
C ILE A 240 30.23 13.41 -5.88
N VAL A 241 29.19 13.02 -6.62
CA VAL A 241 28.30 11.92 -6.22
C VAL A 241 29.09 10.61 -6.13
N GLN A 242 29.95 10.31 -7.11
CA GLN A 242 30.79 9.10 -7.04
C GLN A 242 31.73 9.15 -5.84
N GLU A 243 32.37 10.29 -5.56
CA GLU A 243 33.22 10.45 -4.37
C GLU A 243 32.42 10.19 -3.07
N MET A 244 31.19 10.69 -2.97
CA MET A 244 30.35 10.45 -1.79
C MET A 244 29.87 9.00 -1.70
N MET A 245 29.55 8.36 -2.83
CA MET A 245 29.29 6.93 -2.89
C MET A 245 30.49 6.14 -2.36
N ASP A 246 31.70 6.42 -2.85
CA ASP A 246 32.94 5.74 -2.42
C ASP A 246 33.19 5.90 -0.91
N LYS A 247 32.93 7.08 -0.35
CA LYS A 247 33.02 7.33 1.10
C LYS A 247 32.03 6.49 1.90
N VAL A 248 30.76 6.47 1.46
CA VAL A 248 29.72 5.64 2.09
C VAL A 248 30.06 4.16 1.93
N SER A 249 30.57 3.73 0.79
CA SER A 249 31.01 2.37 0.53
C SER A 249 32.18 1.95 1.42
N LYS A 250 33.15 2.84 1.66
CA LYS A 250 34.25 2.59 2.60
C LYS A 250 33.77 2.42 4.03
N LEU A 251 32.76 3.19 4.45
CA LEU A 251 32.17 3.10 5.78
C LEU A 251 31.35 1.80 5.94
N THR A 252 30.58 1.45 4.92
CA THR A 252 29.51 0.45 5.02
C THR A 252 29.88 -0.93 4.46
N GLY A 253 30.89 -1.01 3.60
CA GLY A 253 31.21 -2.16 2.77
C GLY A 253 30.28 -2.37 1.57
N ARG A 254 29.31 -1.48 1.32
CA ARG A 254 28.33 -1.58 0.23
C ARG A 254 28.71 -0.63 -0.91
N ASN A 255 29.06 -1.18 -2.07
CA ASN A 255 29.56 -0.41 -3.21
C ASN A 255 28.42 0.15 -4.05
N TYR A 256 28.55 1.42 -4.44
CA TYR A 256 27.61 2.12 -5.31
C TYR A 256 28.35 2.89 -6.39
N HIS A 257 27.77 2.93 -7.59
CA HIS A 257 28.23 3.78 -8.67
C HIS A 257 27.07 4.56 -9.27
N LEU A 258 27.35 5.51 -10.16
CA LEU A 258 26.29 6.23 -10.89
C LEU A 258 25.37 5.26 -11.65
N PHE A 259 25.97 4.20 -12.20
CA PHE A 259 25.32 3.07 -12.86
C PHE A 259 26.01 1.77 -12.41
N ASP A 260 25.27 0.87 -11.77
CA ASP A 260 25.79 -0.43 -11.33
C ASP A 260 25.41 -1.52 -12.32
N TYR A 261 26.37 -2.36 -12.73
CA TYR A 261 26.12 -3.56 -13.52
C TYR A 261 26.08 -4.81 -12.64
N CYS A 262 25.10 -5.68 -12.86
CA CYS A 262 25.06 -7.02 -12.30
C CYS A 262 24.62 -8.05 -13.35
N GLY A 263 25.15 -9.28 -13.27
CA GLY A 263 24.85 -10.37 -14.20
C GLY A 263 26.09 -10.97 -14.86
N ALA A 264 25.90 -11.70 -15.96
CA ALA A 264 26.98 -12.40 -16.64
C ALA A 264 28.02 -11.41 -17.22
N PRO A 265 29.34 -11.60 -17.02
CA PRO A 265 30.35 -10.73 -17.62
C PRO A 265 30.32 -10.70 -19.16
N ASP A 266 29.82 -11.77 -19.78
CA ASP A 266 29.66 -11.93 -21.22
C ASP A 266 28.18 -11.80 -21.68
N ALA A 267 27.35 -11.08 -20.93
CA ALA A 267 25.95 -10.89 -21.26
C ALA A 267 25.77 -10.29 -22.67
N GLU A 268 24.79 -10.83 -23.41
CA GLU A 268 24.40 -10.33 -24.73
C GLU A 268 23.11 -9.49 -24.66
N ASN A 269 22.27 -9.76 -23.66
CA ASN A 269 20.99 -9.09 -23.43
C ASN A 269 21.01 -8.39 -22.07
N VAL A 270 20.86 -7.07 -22.05
CA VAL A 270 20.94 -6.27 -20.83
C VAL A 270 19.65 -5.49 -20.61
N VAL A 271 19.16 -5.44 -19.37
CA VAL A 271 18.07 -4.54 -18.98
C VAL A 271 18.66 -3.30 -18.34
N VAL A 272 18.10 -2.12 -18.62
CA VAL A 272 18.41 -0.86 -17.91
C VAL A 272 17.16 -0.43 -17.17
N ILE A 273 17.25 -0.25 -15.85
CA ILE A 273 16.09 0.04 -15.00
C ILE A 273 16.50 0.89 -13.79
N MET A 274 15.52 1.51 -13.15
CA MET A 274 15.67 2.35 -11.97
C MET A 274 14.64 1.98 -10.90
N GLY A 275 14.95 2.22 -9.63
CA GLY A 275 14.03 1.93 -8.51
C GLY A 275 13.93 0.44 -8.19
N SER A 276 12.84 0.05 -7.52
CA SER A 276 12.74 -1.27 -6.87
C SER A 276 12.68 -2.44 -7.84
N GLY A 277 12.22 -2.21 -9.07
CA GLY A 277 12.19 -3.25 -10.11
C GLY A 277 13.57 -3.84 -10.42
N ALA A 278 14.64 -3.11 -10.10
CA ALA A 278 16.02 -3.57 -10.22
C ALA A 278 16.31 -4.81 -9.37
N ASP A 279 15.75 -4.93 -8.18
CA ASP A 279 16.02 -6.05 -7.27
C ASP A 279 15.27 -7.32 -7.71
N ALA A 280 14.02 -7.19 -8.16
CA ALA A 280 13.31 -8.29 -8.81
C ALA A 280 14.01 -8.78 -10.09
N MET A 281 14.57 -7.86 -10.88
CA MET A 281 15.37 -8.20 -12.06
C MET A 281 16.67 -8.91 -11.69
N GLU A 282 17.41 -8.40 -10.70
CA GLU A 282 18.66 -9.02 -10.23
C GLU A 282 18.42 -10.45 -9.72
N GLU A 283 17.39 -10.63 -8.89
CA GLU A 283 16.98 -11.95 -8.40
C GLU A 283 16.65 -12.91 -9.55
N THR A 284 15.96 -12.42 -10.59
CA THR A 284 15.63 -13.20 -11.80
C THR A 284 16.88 -13.60 -12.59
N ILE A 285 17.79 -12.66 -12.89
CA ILE A 285 19.00 -12.99 -13.67
C ILE A 285 19.96 -13.90 -12.91
N ASN A 286 19.97 -13.86 -11.58
CA ASN A 286 20.76 -14.77 -10.76
C ASN A 286 20.36 -16.22 -11.00
N ARG A 287 19.07 -16.50 -11.20
CA ARG A 287 18.57 -17.82 -11.60
C ARG A 287 18.85 -18.10 -13.08
N MET A 288 18.49 -17.17 -13.98
CA MET A 288 18.66 -17.38 -15.43
C MET A 288 20.11 -17.65 -15.83
N ASN A 289 21.08 -16.93 -15.24
CA ASN A 289 22.50 -17.14 -15.53
C ASN A 289 23.01 -18.50 -15.02
N LYS A 290 22.44 -19.05 -13.93
CA LYS A 290 22.71 -20.45 -13.51
C LYS A 290 22.13 -21.47 -14.48
N GLU A 291 21.05 -21.11 -15.17
CA GLU A 291 20.42 -21.91 -16.25
C GLU A 291 21.15 -21.73 -17.61
N GLY A 292 22.24 -20.94 -17.66
CA GLY A 292 23.09 -20.77 -18.84
C GLY A 292 22.71 -19.62 -19.77
N HIS A 293 21.74 -18.78 -19.39
CA HIS A 293 21.45 -17.54 -20.12
C HIS A 293 22.62 -16.55 -20.01
N LYS A 294 22.71 -15.63 -20.98
CA LYS A 294 23.72 -14.56 -21.03
C LYS A 294 23.07 -13.20 -20.79
N VAL A 295 22.58 -13.00 -19.57
CA VAL A 295 21.76 -11.83 -19.23
C VAL A 295 22.39 -10.97 -18.16
N GLY A 296 22.16 -9.66 -18.27
CA GLY A 296 22.67 -8.65 -17.36
C GLY A 296 21.67 -7.53 -17.08
N LEU A 297 21.99 -6.71 -16.11
CA LEU A 297 21.19 -5.60 -15.62
C LEU A 297 22.09 -4.40 -15.32
N VAL A 298 21.68 -3.21 -15.74
CA VAL A 298 22.23 -1.93 -15.30
C VAL A 298 21.20 -1.24 -14.42
N LYS A 299 21.57 -1.03 -13.16
CA LYS A 299 20.80 -0.26 -12.18
C LYS A 299 21.21 1.20 -12.25
N VAL A 300 20.27 2.07 -12.61
CA VAL A 300 20.51 3.53 -12.66
C VAL A 300 20.36 4.10 -11.26
N ARG A 301 21.43 4.68 -10.71
CA ARG A 301 21.41 5.35 -9.40
C ARG A 301 21.24 6.85 -9.59
N LEU A 302 22.21 7.49 -10.25
CA LEU A 302 22.16 8.91 -10.58
C LEU A 302 21.49 9.08 -11.95
N TYR A 303 20.21 9.41 -11.96
CA TYR A 303 19.47 9.68 -13.20
C TYR A 303 19.75 11.07 -13.77
N ARG A 304 19.94 12.06 -12.90
CA ARG A 304 20.32 13.43 -13.28
C ARG A 304 21.42 13.95 -12.36
N PRO A 305 22.50 14.57 -12.90
CA PRO A 305 22.86 14.62 -14.32
C PRO A 305 23.16 13.22 -14.91
N PHE A 306 22.71 12.97 -16.15
CA PHE A 306 22.93 11.68 -16.82
C PHE A 306 24.31 11.65 -17.46
N VAL A 307 25.16 10.69 -17.09
CA VAL A 307 26.56 10.62 -17.55
C VAL A 307 26.74 9.52 -18.59
N ALA A 308 26.72 9.88 -19.87
CA ALA A 308 26.82 8.94 -20.98
C ALA A 308 28.08 8.06 -20.92
N ASP A 309 29.24 8.61 -20.53
CA ASP A 309 30.48 7.84 -20.38
C ASP A 309 30.38 6.77 -19.28
N ALA A 310 29.85 7.12 -18.11
CA ALA A 310 29.70 6.18 -17.00
C ALA A 310 28.65 5.10 -17.33
N PHE A 311 27.56 5.47 -18.01
CA PHE A 311 26.55 4.53 -18.48
C PHE A 311 27.14 3.51 -19.46
N VAL A 312 27.84 3.97 -20.50
CA VAL A 312 28.47 3.08 -21.49
C VAL A 312 29.55 2.20 -20.85
N ALA A 313 30.32 2.74 -19.89
CA ALA A 313 31.33 1.98 -19.17
C ALA A 313 30.75 0.85 -18.32
N ALA A 314 29.50 0.98 -17.84
CA ALA A 314 28.81 -0.07 -17.10
C ALA A 314 28.31 -1.22 -18.01
N LEU A 315 28.22 -1.02 -19.33
CA LEU A 315 27.74 -2.06 -20.24
C LEU A 315 28.85 -3.08 -20.57
N PRO A 316 28.54 -4.40 -20.55
CA PRO A 316 29.44 -5.41 -21.09
C PRO A 316 29.74 -5.16 -22.56
N LYS A 317 31.01 -5.34 -22.97
CA LYS A 317 31.43 -5.20 -24.38
C LYS A 317 30.71 -6.17 -25.32
N THR A 318 30.18 -7.27 -24.78
CA THR A 318 29.43 -8.31 -25.49
C THR A 318 27.95 -7.97 -25.68
N CYS A 319 27.46 -6.89 -25.08
CA CYS A 319 26.06 -6.50 -25.16
C CYS A 319 25.64 -6.25 -26.62
N LYS A 320 24.55 -6.90 -27.04
CA LYS A 320 23.96 -6.79 -28.39
C LYS A 320 22.58 -6.16 -28.36
N LYS A 321 21.82 -6.36 -27.28
CA LYS A 321 20.45 -5.86 -27.15
C LYS A 321 20.20 -5.32 -25.74
N ILE A 322 19.47 -4.21 -25.68
CA ILE A 322 19.06 -3.56 -24.43
C ILE A 322 17.55 -3.42 -24.38
N ALA A 323 16.94 -3.77 -23.25
CA ALA A 323 15.58 -3.31 -22.90
C ALA A 323 15.69 -2.23 -21.82
N VAL A 324 15.12 -1.06 -22.08
CA VAL A 324 15.02 0.02 -21.10
C VAL A 324 13.62 0.00 -20.51
N LEU A 325 13.54 -0.08 -19.19
CA LEU A 325 12.27 -0.18 -18.48
C LEU A 325 11.99 1.12 -17.71
N ASP A 326 10.91 1.77 -18.12
CA ASP A 326 10.42 3.00 -17.51
C ASP A 326 9.18 2.72 -16.65
N ARG A 327 9.22 3.21 -15.41
CA ARG A 327 8.08 3.12 -14.48
C ARG A 327 7.17 4.35 -14.61
N THR A 328 6.91 4.78 -15.85
CA THR A 328 6.09 5.97 -16.15
C THR A 328 5.40 5.80 -17.51
N LYS A 329 4.52 6.73 -17.86
CA LYS A 329 3.93 6.85 -19.20
C LYS A 329 3.86 8.33 -19.57
N GLU A 330 4.45 8.70 -20.70
CA GLU A 330 4.28 10.02 -21.31
C GLU A 330 3.42 9.88 -22.58
N PRO A 331 2.10 10.14 -22.51
CA PRO A 331 1.22 9.95 -23.67
C PRO A 331 1.63 10.82 -24.86
N GLY A 332 1.89 10.18 -26.00
CA GLY A 332 2.28 10.86 -27.25
C GLY A 332 3.77 11.12 -27.42
N SER A 333 4.62 10.76 -26.44
CA SER A 333 6.07 10.84 -26.61
C SER A 333 6.59 9.76 -27.57
N LEU A 334 7.78 9.98 -28.13
CA LEU A 334 8.48 8.95 -28.93
C LEU A 334 8.88 7.73 -28.08
N GLY A 335 9.07 7.93 -26.78
CA GLY A 335 9.35 6.91 -25.78
C GLY A 335 9.48 7.55 -24.40
N GLU A 336 9.59 6.72 -23.38
CA GLU A 336 9.67 7.17 -22.00
C GLU A 336 11.07 7.75 -21.64
N PRO A 337 11.19 8.54 -20.55
CA PRO A 337 12.37 9.36 -20.29
C PRO A 337 13.70 8.58 -20.23
N LEU A 338 13.77 7.45 -19.52
CA LEU A 338 15.00 6.69 -19.40
C LEU A 338 15.38 6.04 -20.73
N TYR A 339 14.39 5.51 -21.47
CA TYR A 339 14.59 5.01 -22.83
C TYR A 339 15.21 6.08 -23.74
N LEU A 340 14.68 7.31 -23.74
CA LEU A 340 15.20 8.40 -24.57
C LEU A 340 16.64 8.79 -24.18
N ASP A 341 16.96 8.82 -22.88
CA ASP A 341 18.32 9.12 -22.41
C ASP A 341 19.32 8.03 -22.81
N VAL A 342 18.95 6.75 -22.70
CA VAL A 342 19.79 5.62 -23.12
C VAL A 342 20.05 5.66 -24.63
N CYS A 343 19.01 5.89 -25.43
CA CYS A 343 19.16 6.03 -26.88
C CYS A 343 20.12 7.18 -27.25
N SER A 344 19.94 8.34 -26.61
CA SER A 344 20.77 9.52 -26.85
C SER A 344 22.23 9.28 -26.43
N ALA A 345 22.45 8.68 -25.26
CA ALA A 345 23.79 8.38 -24.75
C ALA A 345 24.55 7.40 -25.67
N LEU A 346 23.91 6.33 -26.15
CA LEU A 346 24.53 5.39 -27.08
C LEU A 346 24.85 6.06 -28.42
N PHE A 347 23.93 6.87 -28.93
CA PHE A 347 24.12 7.61 -30.19
C PHE A 347 25.31 8.58 -30.09
N GLU A 348 25.36 9.41 -29.04
CA GLU A 348 26.45 10.37 -28.82
C GLU A 348 27.82 9.70 -28.64
N LYS A 349 27.84 8.46 -28.11
CA LYS A 349 29.06 7.65 -27.99
C LYS A 349 29.38 6.82 -29.23
N GLY A 350 28.63 7.01 -30.33
CA GLY A 350 28.86 6.31 -31.59
C GLY A 350 28.55 4.81 -31.55
N ILE A 351 27.78 4.35 -30.56
CA ILE A 351 27.39 2.94 -30.39
C ILE A 351 26.06 2.70 -31.09
N ASN A 352 26.12 2.24 -32.34
CA ASN A 352 24.95 2.03 -33.20
C ASN A 352 24.59 0.55 -33.46
N LYS A 353 25.40 -0.39 -32.95
CA LYS A 353 25.19 -1.84 -33.17
C LYS A 353 24.29 -2.49 -32.12
N ILE A 354 24.08 -1.84 -30.98
CA ILE A 354 23.22 -2.36 -29.91
C ILE A 354 21.77 -2.03 -30.26
N LYS A 355 20.90 -3.05 -30.33
CA LYS A 355 19.47 -2.84 -30.52
C LYS A 355 18.80 -2.48 -29.20
N VAL A 356 18.19 -1.30 -29.13
CA VAL A 356 17.48 -0.82 -27.94
C VAL A 356 15.97 -0.93 -28.12
N VAL A 357 15.27 -1.46 -27.12
CA VAL A 357 13.80 -1.42 -27.02
C VAL A 357 13.38 -0.78 -25.70
N GLY A 358 12.28 -0.04 -25.70
CA GLY A 358 11.66 0.55 -24.52
C GLY A 358 10.45 -0.27 -24.06
N GLY A 359 10.25 -0.35 -22.75
CA GLY A 359 9.11 -1.01 -22.12
C GLY A 359 8.62 -0.27 -20.89
N ARG A 360 7.33 -0.36 -20.62
CA ARG A 360 6.69 0.19 -19.42
C ARG A 360 6.30 -0.91 -18.45
N TYR A 361 6.46 -0.64 -17.16
CA TYR A 361 6.08 -1.56 -16.09
C TYR A 361 5.61 -0.80 -14.84
N GLY A 362 4.98 -1.51 -13.90
CA GLY A 362 4.88 -1.06 -12.51
C GLY A 362 4.09 0.23 -12.24
N LEU A 363 3.32 0.75 -13.20
CA LEU A 363 2.48 1.94 -13.03
C LEU A 363 1.48 1.72 -11.87
N GLY A 364 1.37 2.69 -10.96
CA GLY A 364 0.48 2.61 -9.81
C GLY A 364 0.68 1.36 -8.93
N SER A 365 1.93 0.97 -8.66
CA SER A 365 2.32 -0.29 -8.03
C SER A 365 1.73 -1.55 -8.65
N LYS A 366 1.49 -1.57 -9.97
CA LYS A 366 1.31 -2.82 -10.68
C LYS A 366 2.46 -3.77 -10.35
N GLU A 367 2.12 -5.04 -10.14
CA GLU A 367 3.12 -6.06 -9.80
C GLU A 367 4.24 -6.13 -10.86
N PHE A 368 5.44 -6.45 -10.41
CA PHE A 368 6.60 -6.73 -11.26
C PHE A 368 7.42 -7.87 -10.66
N ASN A 369 6.95 -9.08 -10.93
CA ASN A 369 7.49 -10.32 -10.38
C ASN A 369 8.49 -11.00 -11.34
N PRO A 370 9.18 -12.07 -10.93
CA PRO A 370 10.18 -12.73 -11.77
C PRO A 370 9.65 -13.31 -13.09
N SER A 371 8.36 -13.69 -13.15
CA SER A 371 7.72 -14.15 -14.39
C SER A 371 7.66 -13.02 -15.43
N MET A 372 7.36 -11.80 -14.98
CA MET A 372 7.39 -10.60 -15.82
C MET A 372 8.82 -10.21 -16.21
N CYS A 373 9.77 -10.32 -15.29
CA CYS A 373 11.19 -10.10 -15.59
C CYS A 373 11.69 -11.08 -16.66
N TYR A 374 11.35 -12.36 -16.52
CA TYR A 374 11.68 -13.40 -17.48
C TYR A 374 11.09 -13.11 -18.86
N ALA A 375 9.83 -12.65 -18.94
CA ALA A 375 9.19 -12.25 -20.20
C ALA A 375 9.95 -11.12 -20.93
N VAL A 376 10.51 -10.16 -20.20
CA VAL A 376 11.34 -9.09 -20.78
C VAL A 376 12.63 -9.66 -21.40
N TYR A 377 13.32 -10.58 -20.72
CA TYR A 377 14.51 -11.21 -21.28
C TYR A 377 14.18 -12.12 -22.47
N LYS A 378 13.08 -12.89 -22.42
CA LYS A 378 12.60 -13.64 -23.59
C LYS A 378 12.34 -12.74 -24.80
N ASN A 379 11.75 -11.56 -24.57
CA ASN A 379 11.56 -10.58 -25.63
C ASN A 379 12.91 -10.14 -26.24
N LEU A 380 13.92 -9.87 -25.42
CA LEU A 380 15.27 -9.55 -25.90
C LEU A 380 15.93 -10.71 -26.65
N GLU A 381 15.81 -11.94 -26.15
CA GLU A 381 16.38 -13.13 -26.79
C GLU A 381 15.73 -13.43 -28.14
N SER A 382 14.48 -12.99 -28.35
CA SER A 382 13.77 -13.14 -29.62
C SER A 382 14.52 -12.48 -30.81
N LYS A 383 14.28 -13.02 -32.01
CA LYS A 383 14.87 -12.48 -33.25
C LYS A 383 14.45 -11.03 -33.50
N ASN A 384 13.19 -10.70 -33.21
CA ASN A 384 12.60 -9.38 -33.40
C ASN A 384 11.94 -8.91 -32.09
N PRO A 385 12.72 -8.37 -31.14
CA PRO A 385 12.17 -7.88 -29.87
C PRO A 385 11.09 -6.83 -30.13
N LYS A 386 9.93 -6.99 -29.48
CA LYS A 386 8.86 -6.00 -29.46
C LYS A 386 9.39 -4.74 -28.77
N ASN A 387 9.21 -3.59 -29.41
CA ASN A 387 9.53 -2.27 -28.87
C ASN A 387 8.26 -1.60 -28.33
N HIS A 388 8.41 -0.60 -27.46
CA HIS A 388 7.34 0.16 -26.79
C HIS A 388 6.31 -0.74 -26.10
N PHE A 389 6.78 -1.83 -25.50
CA PHE A 389 5.92 -2.84 -24.90
C PHE A 389 5.41 -2.42 -23.52
N THR A 390 4.44 -3.17 -23.01
CA THR A 390 4.02 -3.15 -21.60
C THR A 390 4.24 -4.53 -20.98
N VAL A 391 4.41 -4.60 -19.67
CA VAL A 391 4.49 -5.89 -18.95
C VAL A 391 3.72 -5.79 -17.63
N GLY A 392 3.01 -6.86 -17.26
CA GLY A 392 2.13 -6.92 -16.10
C GLY A 392 0.66 -6.55 -16.37
N ILE A 393 0.28 -6.33 -17.62
CA ILE A 393 -1.11 -6.11 -18.05
C ILE A 393 -1.42 -6.94 -19.31
N TYR A 394 -2.70 -7.19 -19.56
CA TYR A 394 -3.19 -7.73 -20.84
C TYR A 394 -3.71 -6.56 -21.70
N ASP A 395 -2.91 -6.10 -22.65
CA ASP A 395 -3.30 -5.06 -23.60
C ASP A 395 -3.77 -5.67 -24.91
N ASP A 396 -5.08 -5.89 -24.99
CA ASP A 396 -5.81 -6.43 -26.14
C ASP A 396 -6.31 -5.34 -27.11
N LEU A 397 -6.07 -4.06 -26.82
CA LEU A 397 -6.45 -2.93 -27.67
C LEU A 397 -5.31 -2.53 -28.61
N THR A 398 -4.12 -2.29 -28.05
CA THR A 398 -2.94 -1.87 -28.82
C THR A 398 -1.88 -2.95 -28.94
N ASN A 399 -2.11 -4.14 -28.36
CA ASN A 399 -1.23 -5.30 -28.44
C ASN A 399 0.21 -4.99 -28.00
N THR A 400 0.39 -4.10 -27.02
CA THR A 400 1.72 -3.72 -26.52
C THR A 400 2.25 -4.70 -25.47
N SER A 401 1.39 -5.46 -24.80
CA SER A 401 1.82 -6.33 -23.70
C SER A 401 2.71 -7.48 -24.16
N LEU A 402 3.67 -7.86 -23.30
CA LEU A 402 4.41 -9.11 -23.41
C LEU A 402 3.60 -10.26 -22.77
N ASP A 403 3.86 -11.48 -23.21
CA ASP A 403 3.32 -12.68 -22.58
C ASP A 403 4.18 -13.07 -21.37
N PHE A 404 3.56 -13.07 -20.18
CA PHE A 404 4.16 -13.44 -18.90
C PHE A 404 3.40 -14.60 -18.23
N SER A 405 2.68 -15.41 -19.02
CA SER A 405 1.90 -16.55 -18.53
C SER A 405 2.76 -17.68 -17.94
N GLU A 406 4.02 -17.77 -18.34
CA GLU A 406 4.98 -18.74 -17.80
C GLU A 406 5.41 -18.33 -16.39
N LYS A 407 5.06 -19.17 -15.40
CA LYS A 407 5.47 -18.96 -14.01
C LYS A 407 6.97 -19.22 -13.85
N TYR A 408 7.70 -18.21 -13.37
CA TYR A 408 9.12 -18.28 -13.05
C TYR A 408 9.33 -17.88 -11.59
N ASP A 409 9.89 -18.78 -10.77
CA ASP A 409 10.15 -18.55 -9.33
C ASP A 409 11.63 -18.27 -9.10
N ALA A 410 12.01 -17.01 -8.86
CA ALA A 410 13.39 -16.64 -8.64
C ALA A 410 13.76 -16.47 -7.15
N ALA A 411 12.82 -16.72 -6.22
CA ALA A 411 13.05 -16.46 -4.82
C ALA A 411 14.28 -17.25 -4.29
N PRO A 412 15.10 -16.68 -3.38
CA PRO A 412 16.30 -17.34 -2.89
C PRO A 412 15.98 -18.67 -2.22
N GLU A 413 16.80 -19.68 -2.49
CA GLU A 413 16.66 -20.99 -1.86
C GLU A 413 16.71 -20.87 -0.33
N GLY A 414 15.77 -21.53 0.36
CA GLY A 414 15.67 -21.49 1.82
C GLY A 414 14.96 -20.25 2.38
N ALA A 415 14.44 -19.33 1.55
CA ALA A 415 13.56 -18.27 2.00
C ALA A 415 12.17 -18.82 2.36
N ILE A 416 11.70 -18.52 3.58
CA ILE A 416 10.37 -18.88 4.07
C ILE A 416 9.42 -17.74 3.72
N SER A 417 8.38 -18.04 2.94
CA SER A 417 7.37 -17.08 2.49
C SER A 417 6.01 -17.31 3.16
N CYS A 418 5.46 -16.29 3.80
CA CYS A 418 4.22 -16.37 4.58
C CYS A 418 3.19 -15.35 4.10
N LYS A 419 1.93 -15.78 3.91
CA LYS A 419 0.79 -14.91 3.59
C LYS A 419 -0.24 -14.90 4.71
N PHE A 420 -0.75 -13.72 5.06
CA PHE A 420 -1.78 -13.58 6.11
C PHE A 420 -2.95 -12.76 5.60
N TYR A 421 -4.11 -13.39 5.51
CA TYR A 421 -5.37 -12.77 5.13
C TYR A 421 -6.12 -12.29 6.38
N GLY A 422 -6.19 -10.97 6.54
CA GLY A 422 -6.82 -10.29 7.66
C GLY A 422 -7.96 -9.37 7.24
N LEU A 423 -8.74 -8.94 8.22
CA LEU A 423 -9.78 -7.92 8.08
C LEU A 423 -9.25 -6.56 8.55
N GLY A 424 -9.54 -5.50 7.80
CA GLY A 424 -9.20 -4.15 8.19
C GLY A 424 -9.66 -3.84 9.62
N SER A 425 -8.71 -3.50 10.49
CA SER A 425 -8.86 -3.25 11.93
C SER A 425 -8.93 -4.48 12.86
N ASP A 426 -8.65 -5.70 12.38
CA ASP A 426 -8.58 -6.91 13.23
C ASP A 426 -7.26 -7.07 14.01
N GLY A 427 -6.23 -6.29 13.66
CA GLY A 427 -4.90 -6.31 14.28
C GLY A 427 -3.86 -7.19 13.56
N THR A 428 -4.22 -7.89 12.48
CA THR A 428 -3.34 -8.78 11.72
C THR A 428 -2.07 -8.09 11.21
N VAL A 429 -2.19 -6.92 10.58
CA VAL A 429 -1.04 -6.15 10.09
C VAL A 429 -0.12 -5.72 11.24
N GLY A 430 -0.70 -5.29 12.37
CA GLY A 430 0.07 -4.89 13.54
C GLY A 430 0.86 -6.04 14.15
N ALA A 431 0.20 -7.20 14.30
CA ALA A 431 0.85 -8.44 14.76
C ALA A 431 1.98 -8.87 13.82
N ASN A 432 1.79 -8.77 12.50
CA ASN A 432 2.83 -9.11 11.53
C ASN A 432 4.03 -8.15 11.57
N LYS A 433 3.80 -6.84 11.73
CA LYS A 433 4.88 -5.85 11.97
C LYS A 433 5.67 -6.19 13.23
N ASP A 434 4.97 -6.63 14.29
CA ASP A 434 5.63 -7.07 15.53
C ASP A 434 6.42 -8.35 15.33
N SER A 435 5.86 -9.36 14.65
CA SER A 435 6.55 -10.62 14.36
C SER A 435 7.85 -10.40 13.60
N ILE A 436 7.83 -9.49 12.62
CA ILE A 436 9.01 -9.17 11.82
C ILE A 436 10.07 -8.47 12.64
N LYS A 437 9.70 -7.58 13.56
CA LYS A 437 10.65 -6.97 14.49
C LYS A 437 11.23 -8.02 15.44
N ILE A 438 10.41 -8.90 16.00
CA ILE A 438 10.88 -9.99 16.87
C ILE A 438 11.89 -10.86 16.13
N ILE A 439 11.57 -11.29 14.91
CA ILE A 439 12.45 -12.16 14.12
C ILE A 439 13.71 -11.39 13.68
N GLY A 440 13.56 -10.18 13.15
CA GLY A 440 14.68 -9.38 12.66
C GLY A 440 15.66 -8.96 13.75
N ASP A 441 15.16 -8.61 14.94
CA ASP A 441 15.96 -8.07 16.04
C ASP A 441 16.57 -9.19 16.93
N HIS A 442 16.03 -10.41 16.90
CA HIS A 442 16.47 -11.52 17.75
C HIS A 442 16.98 -12.75 16.99
N THR A 443 17.12 -12.68 15.67
CA THR A 443 17.76 -13.72 14.87
C THR A 443 18.75 -13.11 13.87
N ASP A 444 19.62 -13.92 13.28
CA ASP A 444 20.51 -13.50 12.20
C ASP A 444 19.83 -13.47 10.82
N MET A 445 18.56 -13.88 10.72
CA MET A 445 17.83 -13.87 9.46
C MET A 445 17.60 -12.45 8.97
N TYR A 446 17.57 -12.31 7.65
CA TYR A 446 16.92 -11.20 6.96
C TYR A 446 15.41 -11.38 7.09
N ALA A 447 14.71 -10.26 7.29
CA ALA A 447 13.27 -10.22 7.40
C ALA A 447 12.74 -9.12 6.47
N GLN A 448 11.69 -9.43 5.73
CA GLN A 448 10.99 -8.53 4.83
C GLN A 448 9.48 -8.61 5.07
N ALA A 449 8.79 -7.46 5.05
CA ALA A 449 7.35 -7.36 5.01
C ALA A 449 6.88 -6.45 3.91
N TYR A 450 5.79 -6.85 3.26
CA TYR A 450 4.94 -5.95 2.52
C TYR A 450 3.48 -6.17 2.92
N PHE A 451 2.70 -5.08 2.98
CA PHE A 451 1.30 -5.13 3.39
C PHE A 451 0.43 -4.57 2.27
N PHE A 452 -0.39 -5.44 1.69
CA PHE A 452 -1.45 -5.04 0.79
C PHE A 452 -2.69 -4.63 1.59
N TYR A 453 -3.23 -3.45 1.30
CA TYR A 453 -4.45 -2.93 1.91
C TYR A 453 -5.50 -2.70 0.83
N ASP A 454 -6.74 -3.03 1.15
CA ASP A 454 -7.90 -2.56 0.40
C ASP A 454 -8.07 -1.04 0.57
N SER A 455 -8.62 -0.39 -0.45
CA SER A 455 -9.10 0.99 -0.43
C SER A 455 -10.19 1.26 0.63
N LYS A 456 -10.90 0.21 1.07
CA LYS A 456 -11.95 0.31 2.11
C LYS A 456 -11.34 0.57 3.48
N LYS A 457 -11.63 1.74 4.06
CA LYS A 457 -11.07 2.19 5.37
C LYS A 457 -11.39 1.25 6.54
N SER A 458 -12.53 0.56 6.53
CA SER A 458 -12.88 -0.43 7.56
C SER A 458 -13.51 -1.67 6.93
N GLY A 459 -13.15 -2.84 7.48
CA GLY A 459 -13.63 -4.14 7.01
C GLY A 459 -13.18 -4.51 5.58
N GLY A 460 -12.20 -3.80 5.03
CA GLY A 460 -11.53 -4.21 3.79
C GLY A 460 -10.63 -5.40 4.03
N ILE A 461 -10.20 -6.07 2.96
CA ILE A 461 -9.21 -7.15 3.07
C ILE A 461 -7.81 -6.57 3.28
N THR A 462 -6.99 -7.24 4.08
CA THR A 462 -5.54 -6.98 4.16
C THR A 462 -4.80 -8.28 3.88
N VAL A 463 -3.76 -8.23 3.06
CA VAL A 463 -2.88 -9.37 2.81
C VAL A 463 -1.45 -8.99 3.18
N SER A 464 -0.94 -9.59 4.24
CA SER A 464 0.46 -9.42 4.63
C SER A 464 1.33 -10.45 3.91
N HIS A 465 2.47 -10.01 3.39
CA HIS A 465 3.48 -10.82 2.73
C HIS A 465 4.79 -10.73 3.51
N LEU A 466 5.19 -11.83 4.13
CA LEU A 466 6.36 -11.88 5.00
C LEU A 466 7.38 -12.86 4.42
N ARG A 467 8.65 -12.45 4.35
CA ARG A 467 9.75 -13.34 3.96
C ARG A 467 10.84 -13.33 5.03
N PHE A 468 11.40 -14.51 5.28
CA PHE A 468 12.54 -14.70 6.18
C PHE A 468 13.58 -15.58 5.52
N GLY A 469 14.86 -15.25 5.65
CA GLY A 469 15.92 -16.02 5.00
C GLY A 469 17.29 -15.76 5.58
N LYS A 470 18.23 -16.67 5.31
CA LYS A 470 19.64 -16.51 5.70
C LYS A 470 20.43 -15.65 4.72
N THR A 471 19.93 -15.47 3.51
CA THR A 471 20.47 -14.57 2.49
C THR A 471 19.65 -13.29 2.41
N PRO A 472 20.23 -12.18 1.91
CA PRO A 472 19.47 -10.97 1.62
C PRO A 472 18.24 -11.27 0.75
N ILE A 473 17.13 -10.61 1.06
CA ILE A 473 15.85 -10.79 0.34
C ILE A 473 15.70 -9.64 -0.64
N GLN A 474 15.75 -9.95 -1.93
CA GLN A 474 15.61 -8.98 -3.03
C GLN A 474 14.21 -9.00 -3.66
N SER A 475 13.32 -9.84 -3.14
CA SER A 475 11.99 -10.07 -3.69
C SER A 475 11.04 -8.89 -3.50
N SER A 476 11.24 -7.81 -4.26
CA SER A 476 10.43 -6.58 -4.25
C SER A 476 9.08 -6.76 -4.97
N TYR A 477 8.42 -7.90 -4.76
CA TYR A 477 7.16 -8.33 -5.37
C TYR A 477 6.35 -9.15 -4.35
N LEU A 478 5.05 -9.33 -4.57
CA LEU A 478 4.18 -10.12 -3.69
C LEU A 478 4.55 -11.60 -3.71
N ILE A 479 4.12 -12.35 -2.69
CA ILE A 479 4.33 -13.81 -2.64
C ILE A 479 3.28 -14.50 -3.51
N ASP A 480 3.77 -15.31 -4.46
CA ASP A 480 3.04 -16.20 -5.36
C ASP A 480 3.40 -17.70 -5.14
N SER A 481 4.24 -17.99 -4.14
CA SER A 481 4.69 -19.32 -3.73
C SER A 481 4.96 -19.32 -2.21
N ALA A 482 3.97 -19.70 -1.40
CA ALA A 482 3.96 -19.55 0.05
C ALA A 482 4.15 -20.88 0.80
N ASP A 483 5.05 -20.89 1.78
CA ASP A 483 5.28 -21.99 2.72
C ASP A 483 4.22 -22.04 3.82
N PHE A 484 3.66 -20.87 4.16
CA PHE A 484 2.62 -20.73 5.18
C PHE A 484 1.55 -19.73 4.73
N ILE A 485 0.28 -20.09 4.88
CA ILE A 485 -0.87 -19.22 4.64
C ILE A 485 -1.76 -19.22 5.88
N ALA A 486 -2.16 -18.04 6.36
CA ALA A 486 -3.14 -17.89 7.42
C ALA A 486 -4.37 -17.12 6.96
N CYS A 487 -5.55 -17.60 7.33
CA CYS A 487 -6.83 -16.94 7.15
C CYS A 487 -7.39 -16.56 8.53
N HIS A 488 -7.37 -15.28 8.88
CA HIS A 488 -7.79 -14.80 10.20
C HIS A 488 -9.29 -14.47 10.27
N ASN A 489 -9.99 -14.50 9.14
CA ASN A 489 -11.43 -14.27 9.07
C ASN A 489 -12.12 -15.41 8.30
N PRO A 490 -12.96 -16.23 8.95
CA PRO A 490 -13.56 -17.41 8.32
C PRO A 490 -14.46 -17.07 7.12
N SER A 491 -15.04 -15.86 7.06
CA SER A 491 -15.87 -15.41 5.93
C SER A 491 -15.12 -15.33 4.60
N TYR A 492 -13.79 -15.34 4.63
CA TYR A 492 -12.95 -15.27 3.43
C TYR A 492 -12.90 -16.59 2.67
N ILE A 493 -13.18 -17.71 3.34
CA ILE A 493 -13.05 -19.05 2.75
C ILE A 493 -14.02 -19.27 1.58
N THR A 494 -15.17 -18.60 1.58
CA THR A 494 -16.20 -18.64 0.53
C THR A 494 -16.09 -17.48 -0.46
N ARG A 495 -15.05 -16.64 -0.36
CA ARG A 495 -14.90 -15.40 -1.15
C ARG A 495 -13.61 -15.33 -1.93
N TYR A 496 -12.48 -15.72 -1.34
CA TYR A 496 -11.16 -15.53 -1.92
C TYR A 496 -10.45 -16.86 -2.16
N ASP A 497 -9.72 -16.93 -3.28
CA ASP A 497 -8.80 -18.04 -3.54
C ASP A 497 -7.46 -17.78 -2.83
N MET A 498 -7.34 -18.29 -1.61
CA MET A 498 -6.16 -18.06 -0.78
C MET A 498 -5.06 -19.12 -0.98
N LEU A 499 -5.41 -20.33 -1.44
CA LEU A 499 -4.53 -21.50 -1.42
C LEU A 499 -3.89 -21.82 -2.78
N THR A 500 -4.22 -21.09 -3.84
CA THR A 500 -3.54 -21.23 -5.14
C THR A 500 -2.03 -20.97 -5.02
N ASP A 501 -1.61 -20.05 -4.15
CA ASP A 501 -0.18 -19.76 -3.94
C ASP A 501 0.51 -20.69 -2.93
N ALA A 502 -0.20 -21.59 -2.26
CA ALA A 502 0.43 -22.52 -1.31
C ALA A 502 1.37 -23.48 -2.04
N LYS A 503 2.57 -23.69 -1.51
CA LYS A 503 3.49 -24.75 -1.96
C LYS A 503 2.95 -26.12 -1.58
N GLU A 504 3.39 -27.13 -2.32
CA GLU A 504 3.21 -28.54 -1.95
C GLU A 504 3.76 -28.80 -0.54
N GLY A 505 2.99 -29.48 0.33
CA GLY A 505 3.35 -29.72 1.72
C GLY A 505 3.36 -28.48 2.62
N GLY A 506 2.91 -27.33 2.11
CA GLY A 506 2.83 -26.07 2.84
C GLY A 506 1.84 -26.12 4.01
N LYS A 507 1.85 -25.09 4.85
CA LYS A 507 1.03 -25.02 6.07
C LYS A 507 -0.13 -24.04 5.88
N PHE A 508 -1.33 -24.43 6.29
CA PHE A 508 -2.51 -23.56 6.27
C PHE A 508 -3.11 -23.43 7.67
N LEU A 509 -3.29 -22.20 8.15
CA LEU A 509 -3.94 -21.87 9.41
C LEU A 509 -5.27 -21.17 9.17
N LEU A 510 -6.35 -21.70 9.71
CA LEU A 510 -7.68 -21.08 9.67
C LEU A 510 -8.13 -20.67 11.08
N ASN A 511 -8.59 -19.42 11.22
CA ASN A 511 -9.34 -18.97 12.39
C ASN A 511 -10.83 -19.25 12.15
N SER A 512 -11.41 -20.25 12.81
CA SER A 512 -12.84 -20.55 12.71
C SER A 512 -13.37 -21.29 13.93
N PRO A 513 -14.68 -21.17 14.23
CA PRO A 513 -15.32 -21.92 15.31
C PRO A 513 -15.59 -23.39 14.95
N TRP A 514 -15.19 -23.85 13.76
CA TRP A 514 -15.46 -25.21 13.27
C TRP A 514 -14.44 -26.18 13.85
N ASN A 515 -14.80 -26.81 14.97
CA ASN A 515 -13.88 -27.61 15.78
C ASN A 515 -13.93 -29.10 15.44
N THR A 516 -14.90 -29.52 14.62
CA THR A 516 -15.05 -30.91 14.17
C THR A 516 -14.83 -31.05 12.67
N LEU A 517 -14.47 -32.25 12.22
CA LEU A 517 -14.33 -32.54 10.79
C LEU A 517 -15.66 -32.34 10.04
N GLU A 518 -16.78 -32.74 10.63
CA GLU A 518 -18.12 -32.55 10.05
C GLU A 518 -18.46 -31.07 9.82
N GLU A 519 -18.18 -30.21 10.79
CA GLU A 519 -18.36 -28.77 10.64
C GLU A 519 -17.45 -28.20 9.55
N LEU A 520 -16.20 -28.64 9.47
CA LEU A 520 -15.27 -28.22 8.41
C LEU A 520 -15.76 -28.69 7.03
N GLU A 521 -16.23 -29.93 6.90
CA GLU A 521 -16.75 -30.47 5.63
C GLU A 521 -17.98 -29.72 5.13
N LYS A 522 -18.84 -29.28 6.05
CA LYS A 522 -20.02 -28.45 5.76
C LYS A 522 -19.65 -27.03 5.34
N ASN A 523 -18.66 -26.41 6.00
CA ASN A 523 -18.38 -24.98 5.85
C ASN A 523 -17.24 -24.65 4.87
N LEU A 524 -16.37 -25.61 4.52
CA LEU A 524 -15.33 -25.42 3.52
C LEU A 524 -15.88 -25.66 2.11
N PRO A 525 -15.62 -24.76 1.14
CA PRO A 525 -15.94 -25.02 -0.26
C PRO A 525 -15.17 -26.21 -0.83
N ALA A 526 -15.79 -26.90 -1.79
CA ALA A 526 -15.17 -28.01 -2.51
C ALA A 526 -13.77 -27.67 -3.05
N LYS A 527 -13.60 -26.48 -3.66
CA LYS A 527 -12.32 -26.00 -4.21
C LYS A 527 -11.23 -25.93 -3.13
N VAL A 528 -11.56 -25.45 -1.94
CA VAL A 528 -10.62 -25.33 -0.82
C VAL A 528 -10.22 -26.72 -0.30
N LYS A 529 -11.19 -27.62 -0.11
CA LYS A 529 -10.93 -29.02 0.28
C LYS A 529 -9.98 -29.70 -0.72
N GLN A 530 -10.23 -29.53 -2.01
CA GLN A 530 -9.36 -30.06 -3.07
C GLN A 530 -7.96 -29.47 -3.03
N GLN A 531 -7.81 -28.15 -2.84
CA GLN A 531 -6.49 -27.51 -2.76
C GLN A 531 -5.69 -28.01 -1.54
N ILE A 532 -6.34 -28.18 -0.39
CA ILE A 532 -5.71 -28.74 0.82
C ILE A 532 -5.18 -30.16 0.54
N ALA A 533 -6.03 -31.04 0.01
CA ALA A 533 -5.69 -32.44 -0.18
C ALA A 533 -4.70 -32.65 -1.33
N LYS A 534 -4.91 -32.04 -2.51
CA LYS A 534 -4.05 -32.22 -3.69
C LYS A 534 -2.63 -31.71 -3.47
N LYS A 535 -2.47 -30.66 -2.65
CA LYS A 535 -1.16 -30.10 -2.29
C LYS A 535 -0.58 -30.67 -1.00
N HIS A 536 -1.23 -31.66 -0.41
CA HIS A 536 -0.85 -32.30 0.86
C HIS A 536 -0.55 -31.26 1.97
N LEU A 537 -1.39 -30.24 2.09
CA LEU A 537 -1.16 -29.16 3.05
C LEU A 537 -1.27 -29.66 4.49
N LYS A 538 -0.42 -29.14 5.37
CA LYS A 538 -0.59 -29.29 6.83
C LYS A 538 -1.63 -28.28 7.30
N PHE A 539 -2.84 -28.76 7.56
CA PHE A 539 -3.98 -27.91 7.89
C PHE A 539 -4.17 -27.80 9.40
N TYR A 540 -4.24 -26.56 9.90
CA TYR A 540 -4.48 -26.21 11.29
C TYR A 540 -5.72 -25.32 11.42
N ASN A 541 -6.54 -25.56 12.44
CA ASN A 541 -7.67 -24.71 12.81
C ASN A 541 -7.56 -24.22 14.27
N ILE A 542 -8.03 -23.01 14.53
CA ILE A 542 -8.15 -22.45 15.88
C ILE A 542 -9.40 -21.57 16.00
N ASP A 543 -10.18 -21.73 17.07
CA ASP A 543 -11.29 -20.82 17.39
C ASP A 543 -10.78 -19.60 18.16
N GLY A 544 -10.10 -18.69 17.46
CA GLY A 544 -9.55 -17.48 18.05
C GLY A 544 -10.63 -16.55 18.63
N ILE A 545 -11.84 -16.54 18.06
CA ILE A 545 -12.95 -15.69 18.53
C ILE A 545 -13.49 -16.21 19.85
N GLY A 546 -13.74 -17.53 19.97
CA GLY A 546 -14.17 -18.17 21.20
C GLY A 546 -13.15 -17.97 22.32
N ILE A 547 -11.86 -18.19 22.04
CA ILE A 547 -10.77 -17.96 23.00
C ILE A 547 -10.72 -16.50 23.44
N ALA A 548 -10.77 -15.55 22.49
CA ALA A 548 -10.74 -14.12 22.81
C ALA A 548 -11.94 -13.71 23.68
N SER A 549 -13.12 -14.30 23.47
CA SER A 549 -14.33 -14.04 24.27
C SER A 549 -14.17 -14.54 25.70
N GLN A 550 -13.62 -15.73 25.90
CA GLN A 550 -13.40 -16.31 27.23
C GLN A 550 -12.38 -15.50 28.05
N ILE A 551 -11.34 -14.98 27.40
CA ILE A 551 -10.29 -14.15 28.04
C ILE A 551 -10.78 -12.71 28.28
N GLY A 552 -11.80 -12.24 27.55
CA GLY A 552 -12.35 -10.89 27.64
C GLY A 552 -11.75 -9.88 26.66
N LEU A 553 -11.06 -10.33 25.61
CA LEU A 553 -10.42 -9.48 24.59
C LEU A 553 -11.39 -8.85 23.57
N ASN A 554 -12.70 -8.93 23.81
CA ASN A 554 -13.75 -8.37 22.95
C ASN A 554 -13.60 -8.74 21.46
N GLY A 555 -13.28 -10.00 21.17
CA GLY A 555 -13.14 -10.53 19.81
C GLY A 555 -11.84 -10.18 19.08
N LYS A 556 -10.83 -9.60 19.76
CA LYS A 556 -9.51 -9.35 19.18
C LYS A 556 -8.67 -10.64 19.15
N THR A 557 -8.47 -11.19 17.97
CA THR A 557 -7.77 -12.46 17.77
C THR A 557 -6.29 -12.32 17.42
N SER A 558 -5.81 -11.10 17.11
CA SER A 558 -4.46 -10.87 16.55
C SER A 558 -3.32 -11.50 17.36
N THR A 559 -3.36 -11.40 18.70
CA THR A 559 -2.33 -11.97 19.58
C THR A 559 -2.34 -13.51 19.57
N ILE A 560 -3.54 -14.10 19.50
CA ILE A 560 -3.73 -15.56 19.44
C ILE A 560 -3.19 -16.09 18.11
N MET A 561 -3.56 -15.43 17.01
CA MET A 561 -3.10 -15.81 15.66
C MET A 561 -1.59 -15.64 15.49
N GLN A 562 -1.02 -14.58 16.08
CA GLN A 562 0.43 -14.38 16.10
C GLN A 562 1.16 -15.50 16.85
N SER A 563 0.64 -15.90 18.01
CA SER A 563 1.21 -17.00 18.80
C SER A 563 1.13 -18.33 18.04
N ALA A 564 -0.02 -18.60 17.40
CA ALA A 564 -0.20 -19.78 16.54
C ALA A 564 0.79 -19.80 15.36
N PHE A 565 1.07 -18.65 14.74
CA PHE A 565 2.08 -18.55 13.67
C PHE A 565 3.47 -19.01 14.14
N PHE A 566 3.95 -18.54 15.30
CA PHE A 566 5.24 -18.96 15.84
C PHE A 566 5.24 -20.41 16.30
N PHE A 567 4.12 -20.90 16.84
CA PHE A 567 4.00 -22.31 17.24
C PHE A 567 4.09 -23.26 16.05
N ILE A 568 3.41 -22.92 14.95
CA ILE A 568 3.39 -23.73 13.71
C ILE A 568 4.74 -23.66 12.97
N ASN A 569 5.47 -22.55 13.09
CA ASN A 569 6.71 -22.28 12.35
C ASN A 569 7.93 -22.21 13.27
N ASP A 570 8.13 -23.27 14.06
CA ASP A 570 9.28 -23.48 14.94
C ASP A 570 10.64 -23.33 14.23
N SER A 571 10.70 -23.64 12.92
CA SER A 571 11.87 -23.48 12.07
C SER A 571 12.34 -22.03 11.90
N ILE A 572 11.45 -21.04 12.12
CA ILE A 572 11.80 -19.61 12.13
C ILE A 572 12.41 -19.24 13.47
N MET A 573 11.75 -19.61 14.56
CA MET A 573 12.19 -19.36 15.94
C MET A 573 11.51 -20.36 16.88
N PRO A 574 12.24 -20.93 17.87
CA PRO A 574 11.64 -21.79 18.88
C PRO A 574 10.48 -21.09 19.61
N TYR A 575 9.34 -21.75 19.73
CA TYR A 575 8.12 -21.15 20.28
C TYR A 575 8.30 -20.51 21.65
N GLU A 576 9.01 -21.16 22.58
CA GLU A 576 9.22 -20.63 23.94
C GLU A 576 9.98 -19.29 23.92
N GLN A 577 10.92 -19.12 22.98
CA GLN A 577 11.63 -17.84 22.80
C GLN A 577 10.71 -16.79 22.18
N ALA A 578 9.94 -17.17 21.15
CA ALA A 578 8.99 -16.28 20.52
C ALA A 578 7.93 -15.78 21.52
N ALA A 579 7.38 -16.67 22.34
CA ALA A 579 6.40 -16.35 23.38
C ALA A 579 6.97 -15.38 24.42
N ASP A 580 8.22 -15.55 24.86
CA ASP A 580 8.90 -14.61 25.75
C ASP A 580 9.05 -13.21 25.12
N PHE A 581 9.53 -13.13 23.86
CA PHE A 581 9.63 -11.85 23.15
C PHE A 581 8.27 -11.18 22.92
N MET A 582 7.24 -11.97 22.60
CA MET A 582 5.86 -11.47 22.49
C MET A 582 5.37 -10.89 23.82
N LYS A 583 5.59 -11.58 24.95
CA LYS A 583 5.22 -11.10 26.29
C LYS A 583 5.97 -9.80 26.64
N LYS A 584 7.26 -9.71 26.34
CA LYS A 584 8.06 -8.47 26.50
C LYS A 584 7.51 -7.32 25.64
N ALA A 585 7.14 -7.58 24.40
CA ALA A 585 6.54 -6.59 23.51
C ALA A 585 5.17 -6.10 24.03
N VAL A 586 4.32 -7.03 24.50
CA VAL A 586 3.03 -6.71 25.15
C VAL A 586 3.23 -5.81 26.37
N TYR A 587 4.18 -6.14 27.25
CA TYR A 587 4.46 -5.33 28.44
C TYR A 587 4.90 -3.90 28.06
N LYS A 588 5.83 -3.77 27.10
CA LYS A 588 6.30 -2.47 26.62
C LYS A 588 5.15 -1.61 26.06
N LYS A 589 4.19 -2.21 25.36
CA LYS A 589 3.06 -1.51 24.74
C LYS A 589 1.92 -1.19 25.70
N PHE A 590 1.60 -2.12 26.60
CA PHE A 590 0.35 -2.10 27.36
C PHE A 590 0.53 -1.92 28.87
N SER A 591 1.75 -1.85 29.40
CA SER A 591 2.01 -1.55 30.82
C SER A 591 1.29 -0.29 31.30
N ARG A 592 1.25 0.76 30.46
CA ARG A 592 0.51 2.01 30.76
C ARG A 592 -1.02 1.85 30.84
N LYS A 593 -1.59 0.73 30.36
CA LYS A 593 -3.02 0.40 30.44
C LYS A 593 -3.39 -0.47 31.64
N GLY A 594 -2.41 -0.87 32.46
CA GLY A 594 -2.59 -1.66 33.68
C GLY A 594 -2.41 -3.18 33.48
N ASP A 595 -2.07 -3.86 34.57
CA ASP A 595 -1.68 -5.29 34.58
C ASP A 595 -2.79 -6.22 34.09
N ALA A 596 -4.06 -5.87 34.28
CA ALA A 596 -5.18 -6.67 33.77
C ALA A 596 -5.11 -6.83 32.24
N VAL A 597 -4.83 -5.75 31.51
CA VAL A 597 -4.71 -5.78 30.04
C VAL A 597 -3.47 -6.57 29.60
N VAL A 598 -2.37 -6.45 30.33
CA VAL A 598 -1.14 -7.22 30.08
C VAL A 598 -1.40 -8.71 30.27
N ASN A 599 -2.00 -9.11 31.41
CA ASN A 599 -2.28 -10.51 31.73
C ASN A 599 -3.29 -11.15 30.77
N MET A 600 -4.29 -10.41 30.30
CA MET A 600 -5.20 -10.89 29.26
C MET A 600 -4.44 -11.21 27.95
N ASN A 601 -3.48 -10.38 27.56
CA ASN A 601 -2.66 -10.65 26.38
C ASN A 601 -1.69 -11.82 26.63
N TYR A 602 -1.15 -12.00 27.84
CA TYR A 602 -0.32 -13.15 28.17
C TYR A 602 -1.12 -14.45 28.08
N ALA A 603 -2.33 -14.48 28.64
CA ALA A 603 -3.24 -15.61 28.51
C ALA A 603 -3.55 -15.90 27.03
N ALA A 604 -3.69 -14.87 26.20
CA ALA A 604 -3.91 -15.03 24.76
C ALA A 604 -2.70 -15.69 24.06
N ILE A 605 -1.47 -15.31 24.41
CA ILE A 605 -0.25 -15.94 23.91
C ILE A 605 -0.23 -17.43 24.29
N ASP A 606 -0.48 -17.73 25.56
CA ASP A 606 -0.40 -19.09 26.09
C ASP A 606 -1.52 -20.00 25.58
N SER A 607 -2.68 -19.42 25.25
CA SER A 607 -3.85 -20.15 24.74
C SER A 607 -3.63 -20.82 23.38
N ALA A 608 -2.74 -20.29 22.52
CA ALA A 608 -2.55 -20.82 21.17
C ALA A 608 -2.12 -22.30 21.17
N LYS A 609 -1.27 -22.72 22.11
CA LYS A 609 -0.80 -24.11 22.22
C LYS A 609 -1.90 -25.10 22.55
N SER A 610 -2.91 -24.69 23.32
CA SER A 610 -4.03 -25.55 23.71
C SER A 610 -5.22 -25.47 22.76
N GLY A 611 -5.41 -24.33 22.08
CA GLY A 611 -6.51 -24.10 21.15
C GLY A 611 -6.24 -24.52 19.71
N LEU A 612 -4.98 -24.75 19.32
CA LEU A 612 -4.63 -25.12 17.96
C LEU A 612 -4.85 -26.62 17.71
N VAL A 613 -5.60 -26.94 16.66
CA VAL A 613 -5.88 -28.32 16.25
C VAL A 613 -5.30 -28.57 14.86
N GLU A 614 -4.46 -29.60 14.73
CA GLU A 614 -4.07 -30.11 13.40
C GLU A 614 -5.21 -30.98 12.85
N VAL A 615 -5.80 -30.54 11.72
CA VAL A 615 -6.94 -31.20 11.11
C VAL A 615 -6.45 -32.38 10.28
N LYS A 616 -6.85 -33.60 10.68
CA LYS A 616 -6.66 -34.81 9.87
C LYS A 616 -7.85 -34.94 8.90
N TYR A 617 -7.64 -34.53 7.65
CA TYR A 617 -8.65 -34.58 6.60
C TYR A 617 -8.56 -35.90 5.79
N PRO A 618 -9.68 -36.40 5.24
CA PRO A 618 -9.70 -37.62 4.43
C PRO A 618 -9.17 -37.37 3.01
N GLU A 619 -8.61 -38.42 2.38
CA GLU A 619 -8.15 -38.37 0.98
C GLU A 619 -9.26 -38.02 -0.02
N SER A 620 -10.53 -38.32 0.33
CA SER A 620 -11.71 -37.99 -0.48
C SER A 620 -11.86 -36.49 -0.75
N TRP A 621 -11.24 -35.61 0.07
CA TRP A 621 -11.22 -34.16 -0.18
C TRP A 621 -10.56 -33.79 -1.52
N ALA A 622 -9.64 -34.61 -2.04
CA ALA A 622 -9.00 -34.37 -3.33
C ALA A 622 -9.98 -34.35 -4.51
N THR A 623 -11.15 -34.98 -4.37
CA THR A 623 -12.20 -35.05 -5.40
C THR A 623 -13.55 -34.53 -4.91
N ALA A 624 -13.58 -33.82 -3.78
CA ALA A 624 -14.81 -33.29 -3.20
C ALA A 624 -15.59 -32.42 -4.21
N THR A 625 -16.91 -32.62 -4.27
CA THR A 625 -17.84 -31.84 -5.10
C THR A 625 -18.87 -31.07 -4.26
N ASP A 626 -18.91 -31.35 -2.97
CA ASP A 626 -19.81 -30.78 -1.97
C ASP A 626 -19.07 -29.79 -1.04
N GLY A 627 -19.84 -29.02 -0.26
CA GLY A 627 -19.32 -28.04 0.69
C GLY A 627 -20.09 -26.72 0.61
N ALA A 628 -19.61 -25.71 1.35
CA ALA A 628 -20.24 -24.40 1.32
C ALA A 628 -20.17 -23.76 -0.08
N PRO A 629 -21.26 -23.15 -0.58
CA PRO A 629 -21.22 -22.43 -1.84
C PRO A 629 -20.33 -21.19 -1.72
N MET A 630 -19.62 -20.87 -2.81
CA MET A 630 -19.00 -19.55 -2.95
C MET A 630 -20.08 -18.48 -2.98
N VAL A 631 -19.76 -17.26 -2.56
CA VAL A 631 -20.70 -16.13 -2.57
C VAL A 631 -21.24 -15.90 -3.98
N SER A 632 -22.56 -15.76 -4.11
CA SER A 632 -23.23 -15.54 -5.39
C SER A 632 -22.83 -14.20 -6.01
N VAL A 633 -22.72 -14.18 -7.34
CA VAL A 633 -22.38 -12.97 -8.10
C VAL A 633 -23.67 -12.36 -8.64
N ALA A 634 -23.86 -11.06 -8.42
CA ALA A 634 -25.03 -10.36 -8.94
C ALA A 634 -25.10 -10.43 -10.48
N ASN A 635 -26.31 -10.60 -11.02
CA ASN A 635 -26.56 -10.64 -12.46
C ASN A 635 -26.60 -9.22 -13.08
N ASN A 636 -25.53 -8.45 -12.89
CA ASN A 636 -25.30 -7.16 -13.52
C ASN A 636 -23.99 -7.23 -14.31
N GLU A 637 -24.01 -6.85 -15.58
CA GLU A 637 -22.88 -7.06 -16.49
C GLU A 637 -21.59 -6.36 -16.02
N TYR A 638 -21.67 -5.06 -15.70
CA TYR A 638 -20.50 -4.32 -15.21
C TYR A 638 -20.00 -4.85 -13.86
N PHE A 639 -20.92 -5.18 -12.94
CA PHE A 639 -20.52 -5.76 -11.67
C PHE A 639 -19.85 -7.12 -11.86
N LYS A 640 -20.43 -8.02 -12.65
CA LYS A 640 -19.93 -9.38 -12.88
C LYS A 640 -18.59 -9.38 -13.61
N ASN A 641 -18.42 -8.52 -14.61
CA ASN A 641 -17.26 -8.57 -15.50
C ASN A 641 -16.12 -7.63 -15.07
N VAL A 642 -16.39 -6.61 -14.24
CA VAL A 642 -15.38 -5.61 -13.82
C VAL A 642 -15.24 -5.56 -12.30
N VAL A 643 -16.32 -5.23 -11.58
CA VAL A 643 -16.25 -4.98 -10.13
C VAL A 643 -15.95 -6.27 -9.34
N HIS A 644 -16.64 -7.36 -9.65
CA HIS A 644 -16.50 -8.63 -8.93
C HIS A 644 -15.09 -9.20 -9.04
N PRO A 645 -14.47 -9.33 -10.24
CA PRO A 645 -13.06 -9.71 -10.37
C PRO A 645 -12.13 -8.86 -9.52
N ILE A 646 -12.31 -7.53 -9.48
CA ILE A 646 -11.51 -6.64 -8.63
C ILE A 646 -11.71 -6.99 -7.14
N LEU A 647 -12.96 -7.16 -6.70
CA LEU A 647 -13.30 -7.47 -5.32
C LEU A 647 -12.78 -8.82 -4.83
N VAL A 648 -12.60 -9.81 -5.72
CA VAL A 648 -12.04 -11.12 -5.37
C VAL A 648 -10.53 -11.23 -5.61
N LEU A 649 -9.84 -10.08 -5.75
CA LEU A 649 -8.39 -9.97 -5.98
C LEU A 649 -7.92 -10.54 -7.33
N GLU A 650 -8.78 -10.50 -8.34
CA GLU A 650 -8.47 -10.90 -9.71
C GLU A 650 -8.50 -9.72 -10.70
N GLY A 651 -8.53 -8.48 -10.19
CA GLY A 651 -8.53 -7.28 -11.03
C GLY A 651 -7.33 -7.18 -11.98
N ASP A 652 -6.18 -7.76 -11.61
CA ASP A 652 -4.99 -7.84 -12.48
C ASP A 652 -5.18 -8.70 -13.74
N LYS A 653 -6.21 -9.56 -13.78
CA LYS A 653 -6.55 -10.39 -14.94
C LYS A 653 -7.45 -9.66 -15.94
N LEU A 654 -8.01 -8.52 -15.58
CA LEU A 654 -8.87 -7.76 -16.49
C LEU A 654 -8.02 -7.17 -17.63
N PRO A 655 -8.42 -7.36 -18.90
CA PRO A 655 -7.74 -6.77 -20.03
C PRO A 655 -8.02 -5.27 -20.11
N THR A 656 -7.24 -4.57 -20.93
CA THR A 656 -7.37 -3.12 -21.12
C THR A 656 -8.75 -2.76 -21.70
N SER A 657 -9.33 -3.61 -22.55
CA SER A 657 -10.69 -3.44 -23.08
C SER A 657 -11.82 -3.45 -22.04
N ALA A 658 -11.56 -3.86 -20.80
CA ALA A 658 -12.54 -3.86 -19.73
C ALA A 658 -12.80 -2.46 -19.14
N PHE A 659 -12.01 -1.45 -19.52
CA PHE A 659 -12.04 -0.11 -18.92
C PHE A 659 -12.34 0.98 -19.96
N ASN A 660 -13.00 2.05 -19.51
CA ASN A 660 -13.21 3.23 -20.33
C ASN A 660 -11.93 4.08 -20.40
N ALA A 661 -11.62 4.62 -21.58
CA ALA A 661 -10.41 5.41 -21.82
C ALA A 661 -10.33 6.69 -20.97
N ASP A 662 -11.48 7.24 -20.56
CA ASP A 662 -11.58 8.43 -19.70
C ASP A 662 -11.71 8.10 -18.21
N GLY A 663 -11.74 6.81 -17.84
CA GLY A 663 -11.89 6.37 -16.45
C GLY A 663 -13.32 6.44 -15.90
N SER A 664 -14.33 6.75 -16.72
CA SER A 664 -15.73 6.81 -16.28
C SER A 664 -16.26 5.44 -15.86
N VAL A 665 -17.11 5.41 -14.82
CA VAL A 665 -17.73 4.18 -14.28
C VAL A 665 -19.22 4.39 -14.00
N PRO A 666 -20.06 3.34 -14.05
CA PRO A 666 -21.47 3.45 -13.68
C PRO A 666 -21.68 3.64 -12.17
N VAL A 667 -22.80 4.26 -11.81
CA VAL A 667 -23.21 4.48 -10.42
C VAL A 667 -23.95 3.27 -9.82
N GLY A 668 -24.07 3.21 -8.49
CA GLY A 668 -24.93 2.24 -7.81
C GLY A 668 -24.42 0.80 -7.82
N THR A 669 -23.11 0.58 -7.90
CA THR A 669 -22.49 -0.75 -7.90
C THR A 669 -22.35 -1.36 -6.50
N THR A 670 -22.29 -0.53 -5.45
CA THR A 670 -22.07 -0.97 -4.05
C THR A 670 -23.18 -1.87 -3.52
N LYS A 671 -24.42 -1.73 -4.04
CA LYS A 671 -25.56 -2.57 -3.66
C LYS A 671 -25.35 -4.06 -3.93
N PHE A 672 -24.42 -4.42 -4.80
CA PHE A 672 -24.11 -5.81 -5.14
C PHE A 672 -23.00 -6.43 -4.28
N GLU A 673 -22.27 -5.66 -3.46
CA GLU A 673 -21.11 -6.17 -2.73
C GLU A 673 -21.46 -7.12 -1.58
N LYS A 674 -22.49 -6.78 -0.79
CA LYS A 674 -23.04 -7.60 0.32
C LYS A 674 -21.94 -8.24 1.18
N ARG A 675 -21.08 -7.36 1.73
CA ARG A 675 -19.78 -7.70 2.34
C ARG A 675 -19.91 -8.63 3.55
N GLY A 676 -20.94 -8.45 4.38
CA GLY A 676 -21.22 -9.31 5.54
C GLY A 676 -20.13 -9.28 6.61
N VAL A 677 -19.51 -8.12 6.86
CA VAL A 677 -18.33 -8.00 7.74
C VAL A 677 -18.64 -7.57 9.18
N ALA A 678 -19.91 -7.32 9.52
CA ALA A 678 -20.29 -6.94 10.88
C ALA A 678 -20.34 -8.15 11.81
N VAL A 679 -19.75 -8.02 13.01
CA VAL A 679 -19.88 -9.02 14.08
C VAL A 679 -21.30 -9.03 14.66
N LYS A 680 -21.90 -7.85 14.82
CA LYS A 680 -23.27 -7.67 15.31
C LYS A 680 -24.04 -6.71 14.43
N VAL A 681 -25.34 -6.93 14.29
CA VAL A 681 -26.26 -6.08 13.52
C VAL A 681 -27.49 -5.73 14.37
N PRO A 682 -28.19 -4.61 14.08
CA PRO A 682 -29.38 -4.23 14.84
C PRO A 682 -30.57 -5.12 14.47
N LYS A 683 -31.19 -5.77 15.45
CA LYS A 683 -32.48 -6.46 15.32
C LYS A 683 -33.62 -5.52 15.69
N TRP A 684 -34.65 -5.43 14.85
CA TRP A 684 -35.82 -4.60 15.09
C TRP A 684 -36.84 -5.24 16.03
N VAL A 685 -37.30 -4.48 17.02
CA VAL A 685 -38.32 -4.87 18.01
C VAL A 685 -39.55 -3.99 17.78
N ALA A 686 -40.57 -4.53 17.12
CA ALA A 686 -41.71 -3.78 16.58
C ALA A 686 -42.57 -3.12 17.67
N GLU A 687 -42.72 -3.79 18.81
CA GLU A 687 -43.53 -3.39 19.95
C GLU A 687 -43.00 -2.08 20.56
N ASN A 688 -41.67 -1.93 20.57
CA ASN A 688 -40.97 -0.78 21.13
C ASN A 688 -40.78 0.37 20.10
N CYS A 689 -41.10 0.14 18.83
CA CYS A 689 -40.84 1.09 17.76
C CYS A 689 -41.91 2.19 17.68
N ILE A 690 -41.48 3.46 17.81
CA ILE A 690 -42.34 4.65 17.68
C ILE A 690 -42.37 5.26 16.26
N GLN A 691 -41.75 4.60 15.27
CA GLN A 691 -41.78 5.00 13.84
C GLN A 691 -41.26 6.43 13.56
N CYS A 692 -40.19 6.82 14.25
CA CYS A 692 -39.57 8.15 14.13
C CYS A 692 -38.54 8.28 13.00
N ASN A 693 -38.12 7.15 12.40
CA ASN A 693 -37.08 7.03 11.37
C ASN A 693 -35.68 7.57 11.74
N GLN A 694 -35.43 7.95 13.01
CA GLN A 694 -34.11 8.45 13.42
C GLN A 694 -32.99 7.45 13.17
N CYS A 695 -33.24 6.16 13.35
CA CYS A 695 -32.27 5.10 13.09
C CYS A 695 -31.80 5.05 11.62
N SER A 696 -32.70 5.32 10.67
CA SER A 696 -32.37 5.42 9.24
C SER A 696 -31.67 6.75 8.94
N PHE A 697 -32.11 7.83 9.57
CA PHE A 697 -31.51 9.16 9.44
C PHE A 697 -30.02 9.17 9.75
N VAL A 698 -29.64 8.55 10.87
CA VAL A 698 -28.25 8.52 11.35
C VAL A 698 -27.41 7.38 10.77
N CYS A 699 -27.99 6.48 9.98
CA CYS A 699 -27.23 5.34 9.46
C CYS A 699 -26.17 5.82 8.45
N PRO A 700 -24.86 5.60 8.72
CA PRO A 700 -23.80 6.08 7.83
C PRO A 700 -23.68 5.29 6.52
N HIS A 701 -24.34 4.14 6.40
CA HIS A 701 -24.23 3.27 5.24
C HIS A 701 -25.58 2.99 4.56
N ALA A 702 -26.65 3.66 5.02
CA ALA A 702 -28.02 3.42 4.55
C ALA A 702 -28.50 1.95 4.69
N CYS A 703 -27.98 1.20 5.66
CA CYS A 703 -28.28 -0.22 5.88
C CYS A 703 -29.52 -0.47 6.74
N ILE A 704 -30.23 0.56 7.18
CA ILE A 704 -31.49 0.44 7.91
C ILE A 704 -32.46 1.47 7.36
N ARG A 705 -33.61 1.02 6.83
CA ARG A 705 -34.56 1.83 6.09
C ARG A 705 -35.99 1.57 6.56
N PRO A 706 -36.84 2.62 6.63
CA PRO A 706 -38.26 2.41 6.79
C PRO A 706 -38.83 1.83 5.48
N VAL A 707 -39.72 0.87 5.62
CA VAL A 707 -40.52 0.29 4.54
C VAL A 707 -41.98 0.55 4.87
N VAL A 708 -42.74 1.09 3.92
CA VAL A 708 -44.18 1.31 4.06
C VAL A 708 -44.89 0.62 2.91
N ILE A 709 -45.80 -0.30 3.23
CA ILE A 709 -46.56 -1.09 2.25
C ILE A 709 -48.06 -0.99 2.55
N ASP A 710 -48.90 -1.31 1.58
CA ASP A 710 -50.35 -1.33 1.78
C ASP A 710 -50.75 -2.55 2.65
N ASP A 711 -51.86 -2.44 3.41
CA ASP A 711 -52.32 -3.52 4.30
C ASP A 711 -52.57 -4.86 3.58
N ALA A 712 -52.93 -4.80 2.30
CA ALA A 712 -53.22 -5.97 1.47
C ALA A 712 -51.97 -6.60 0.82
N THR A 713 -50.78 -6.05 1.03
CA THR A 713 -49.55 -6.56 0.41
C THR A 713 -49.16 -7.92 1.02
N GLU A 714 -49.06 -8.95 0.17
CA GLU A 714 -48.49 -10.25 0.55
C GLU A 714 -47.02 -10.09 0.94
N LYS A 715 -46.61 -10.73 2.04
CA LYS A 715 -45.27 -10.58 2.60
C LYS A 715 -44.76 -11.92 3.18
N PRO A 716 -43.44 -12.14 3.23
CA PRO A 716 -42.86 -13.30 3.90
C PRO A 716 -43.29 -13.38 5.37
N GLU A 717 -43.40 -14.59 5.91
CA GLU A 717 -43.78 -14.83 7.32
C GLU A 717 -42.85 -14.08 8.31
N THR A 718 -41.56 -14.02 7.98
CA THR A 718 -40.52 -13.31 8.75
C THR A 718 -40.58 -11.78 8.62
N PHE A 719 -41.40 -11.24 7.72
CA PHE A 719 -41.52 -9.81 7.44
C PHE A 719 -42.58 -9.14 8.33
N ALA A 720 -42.36 -9.22 9.65
CA ALA A 720 -43.26 -8.60 10.62
C ALA A 720 -43.41 -7.09 10.38
N THR A 721 -44.64 -6.56 10.48
CA THR A 721 -44.96 -5.14 10.31
C THR A 721 -45.86 -4.66 11.45
N LYS A 722 -46.08 -3.33 11.55
CA LYS A 722 -47.10 -2.74 12.41
C LYS A 722 -47.84 -1.60 11.69
N PRO A 723 -49.07 -1.23 12.06
CA PRO A 723 -49.80 -0.13 11.41
C PRO A 723 -49.01 1.18 11.37
N THR A 724 -48.98 1.88 10.23
CA THR A 724 -48.22 3.12 10.07
C THR A 724 -48.88 4.29 10.81
N THR A 725 -48.10 4.95 11.67
CA THR A 725 -48.55 6.13 12.41
C THR A 725 -48.65 7.32 11.45
N GLY A 726 -49.88 7.82 11.26
CA GLY A 726 -50.19 8.98 10.41
C GLY A 726 -50.61 8.64 8.98
N LEU A 727 -50.66 7.36 8.60
CA LEU A 727 -51.08 6.88 7.27
C LEU A 727 -51.98 5.65 7.43
N LYS A 728 -53.30 5.83 7.25
CA LYS A 728 -54.28 4.73 7.34
C LYS A 728 -54.14 3.77 6.15
N GLY A 729 -54.46 2.49 6.33
CA GLY A 729 -54.42 1.48 5.27
C GLY A 729 -53.01 1.00 4.91
N THR A 730 -52.00 1.32 5.73
CA THR A 730 -50.60 0.98 5.45
C THR A 730 -49.91 0.38 6.67
N GLN A 731 -48.90 -0.43 6.40
CA GLN A 731 -48.03 -1.11 7.34
C GLN A 731 -46.60 -0.57 7.27
N PHE A 732 -45.97 -0.42 8.43
CA PHE A 732 -44.61 0.05 8.62
C PHE A 732 -43.69 -1.08 9.11
N ARG A 733 -42.47 -1.12 8.58
CA ARG A 733 -41.35 -1.90 9.11
C ARG A 733 -40.07 -1.10 9.06
N MET A 734 -39.19 -1.31 10.04
CA MET A 734 -37.79 -0.86 9.93
C MET A 734 -36.93 -2.06 9.51
N GLN A 735 -36.54 -2.09 8.23
CA GLN A 735 -35.79 -3.21 7.66
C GLN A 735 -34.29 -2.92 7.66
N VAL A 736 -33.49 -3.93 7.98
CA VAL A 736 -32.03 -3.87 8.01
C VAL A 736 -31.47 -4.66 6.82
N SER A 737 -30.42 -4.16 6.17
CA SER A 737 -29.57 -4.94 5.29
C SER A 737 -28.45 -5.56 6.14
N PRO A 738 -28.54 -6.84 6.52
CA PRO A 738 -27.56 -7.43 7.44
C PRO A 738 -26.17 -7.52 6.80
N LEU A 739 -26.10 -7.73 5.48
CA LEU A 739 -24.85 -7.91 4.74
C LEU A 739 -24.15 -6.60 4.35
N ASP A 740 -24.84 -5.46 4.41
CA ASP A 740 -24.19 -4.15 4.21
C ASP A 740 -23.93 -3.42 5.54
N CYS A 741 -24.55 -3.86 6.63
CA CYS A 741 -24.36 -3.27 7.95
C CYS A 741 -22.89 -3.40 8.38
N MET A 742 -22.35 -2.33 8.96
CA MET A 742 -20.99 -2.30 9.53
C MET A 742 -20.97 -2.45 11.06
N GLY A 743 -22.12 -2.73 11.69
CA GLY A 743 -22.21 -3.03 13.13
C GLY A 743 -21.88 -1.88 14.08
N CYS A 744 -21.87 -0.63 13.62
CA CYS A 744 -21.45 0.54 14.40
C CYS A 744 -22.32 0.88 15.63
N GLY A 745 -23.53 0.33 15.73
CA GLY A 745 -24.43 0.55 16.87
C GLY A 745 -25.09 1.94 16.95
N VAL A 746 -24.75 2.89 16.06
CA VAL A 746 -25.27 4.28 16.09
C VAL A 746 -26.80 4.31 16.07
N CYS A 747 -27.44 3.48 15.25
CA CYS A 747 -28.89 3.37 15.16
C CYS A 747 -29.55 2.86 16.47
N ALA A 748 -28.94 1.89 17.14
CA ALA A 748 -29.42 1.35 18.41
C ALA A 748 -29.21 2.35 19.55
N ASN A 749 -28.09 3.07 19.54
CA ASN A 749 -27.78 4.11 20.53
C ASN A 749 -28.82 5.23 20.49
N ILE A 750 -29.06 5.84 19.32
CA ILE A 750 -29.99 6.96 19.20
C ILE A 750 -31.46 6.56 19.40
N CYS A 751 -31.79 5.27 19.28
CA CYS A 751 -33.17 4.79 19.33
C CYS A 751 -33.87 5.26 20.62
N PRO A 752 -34.90 6.13 20.54
CA PRO A 752 -35.57 6.64 21.74
C PRO A 752 -36.43 5.57 22.42
N GLY A 753 -36.91 4.59 21.65
CA GLY A 753 -37.75 3.51 22.17
C GLY A 753 -39.11 3.96 22.69
N MET A 754 -39.99 3.00 22.97
CA MET A 754 -41.25 3.28 23.65
C MET A 754 -41.02 3.16 25.16
N LYS A 755 -41.31 4.23 25.92
CA LYS A 755 -41.11 4.27 27.39
C LYS A 755 -39.68 3.89 27.83
N GLY A 756 -38.67 4.21 27.01
CA GLY A 756 -37.27 3.88 27.27
C GLY A 756 -36.80 2.49 26.80
N ASN A 757 -37.72 1.60 26.40
CA ASN A 757 -37.36 0.29 25.87
C ASN A 757 -36.86 0.39 24.43
N LYS A 758 -35.62 -0.01 24.18
CA LYS A 758 -34.98 0.10 22.85
C LYS A 758 -35.75 -0.73 21.80
N ALA A 759 -35.98 -0.14 20.63
CA ALA A 759 -36.58 -0.81 19.47
C ALA A 759 -35.54 -1.43 18.53
N LEU A 760 -34.26 -1.28 18.84
CA LEU A 760 -33.13 -1.86 18.12
C LEU A 760 -32.14 -2.42 19.14
N VAL A 761 -31.83 -3.71 19.01
CA VAL A 761 -30.89 -4.42 19.89
C VAL A 761 -29.81 -5.03 19.02
N MET A 762 -28.53 -4.87 19.40
CA MET A 762 -27.42 -5.43 18.65
C MET A 762 -27.28 -6.92 18.95
N VAL A 763 -27.46 -7.76 17.93
CA VAL A 763 -27.34 -9.23 18.01
C VAL A 763 -26.26 -9.74 17.06
N PRO A 764 -25.64 -10.90 17.33
CA PRO A 764 -24.76 -11.59 16.37
C PRO A 764 -25.37 -11.69 14.97
N LEU A 765 -24.54 -11.55 13.93
CA LEU A 765 -25.01 -11.56 12.53
C LEU A 765 -25.66 -12.89 12.13
N ASP A 766 -25.06 -14.00 12.54
CA ASP A 766 -25.50 -15.38 12.29
C ASP A 766 -26.91 -15.67 12.82
N GLU A 767 -27.32 -15.04 13.92
CA GLU A 767 -28.67 -15.19 14.48
C GLU A 767 -29.79 -14.65 13.57
N VAL A 768 -29.47 -13.71 12.66
CA VAL A 768 -30.50 -12.99 11.89
C VAL A 768 -30.28 -12.97 10.38
N VAL A 769 -29.06 -13.23 9.90
CA VAL A 769 -28.68 -13.02 8.50
C VAL A 769 -29.57 -13.78 7.52
N GLU A 770 -29.99 -15.01 7.83
CA GLU A 770 -30.80 -15.81 6.91
C GLU A 770 -32.18 -15.18 6.65
N ALA A 771 -32.86 -14.77 7.72
CA ALA A 771 -34.18 -14.16 7.63
C ALA A 771 -34.08 -12.71 7.12
N ASP A 772 -33.16 -11.91 7.66
CA ASP A 772 -33.06 -10.50 7.32
C ASP A 772 -32.49 -10.23 5.94
N ALA A 773 -31.69 -11.14 5.35
CA ALA A 773 -31.29 -11.03 3.95
C ALA A 773 -32.48 -11.20 3.00
N LYS A 774 -33.30 -12.25 3.20
CA LYS A 774 -34.55 -12.48 2.44
C LYS A 774 -35.54 -11.33 2.62
N ASN A 775 -35.72 -10.87 3.86
CA ASN A 775 -36.57 -9.72 4.16
C ASN A 775 -36.05 -8.43 3.50
N TRP A 776 -34.72 -8.24 3.43
CA TRP A 776 -34.13 -7.09 2.76
C TRP A 776 -34.40 -7.10 1.25
N GLU A 777 -34.26 -8.25 0.60
CA GLU A 777 -34.56 -8.43 -0.83
C GLU A 777 -36.03 -8.07 -1.11
N PHE A 778 -36.97 -8.66 -0.35
CA PHE A 778 -38.39 -8.29 -0.45
C PHE A 778 -38.61 -6.79 -0.26
N ALA A 779 -37.96 -6.16 0.73
CA ALA A 779 -38.09 -4.73 0.98
C ALA A 779 -37.55 -3.84 -0.16
N GLN A 780 -36.61 -4.32 -0.98
CA GLN A 780 -36.12 -3.57 -2.13
C GLN A 780 -37.07 -3.67 -3.34
N GLU A 781 -37.80 -4.77 -3.48
CA GLU A 781 -38.67 -5.04 -4.62
C GLU A 781 -40.12 -4.63 -4.40
N VAL A 782 -40.59 -4.66 -3.14
CA VAL A 782 -41.97 -4.36 -2.80
C VAL A 782 -42.33 -2.91 -3.13
N LYS A 783 -43.51 -2.74 -3.75
CA LYS A 783 -44.07 -1.42 -4.04
C LYS A 783 -44.30 -0.66 -2.73
N GLN A 784 -43.64 0.49 -2.58
CA GLN A 784 -43.85 1.37 -1.44
C GLN A 784 -45.21 2.08 -1.55
N ALA A 785 -45.91 2.21 -0.42
CA ALA A 785 -47.12 3.01 -0.31
C ALA A 785 -46.82 4.51 -0.48
N ASP A 786 -47.82 5.30 -0.88
CA ASP A 786 -47.65 6.74 -1.02
C ASP A 786 -47.46 7.42 0.35
N THR A 787 -46.29 8.04 0.54
CA THR A 787 -45.92 8.77 1.76
C THR A 787 -45.88 10.28 1.55
N SER A 788 -46.35 10.78 0.40
CA SER A 788 -46.30 12.20 0.00
C SER A 788 -46.98 13.17 0.98
N SER A 789 -47.98 12.68 1.73
CA SER A 789 -48.67 13.45 2.78
C SER A 789 -47.77 13.77 3.99
N ILE A 790 -46.65 13.05 4.17
CA ILE A 790 -45.67 13.32 5.22
C ILE A 790 -44.62 14.28 4.68
N LYS A 791 -44.51 15.46 5.31
CA LYS A 791 -43.56 16.51 4.91
C LYS A 791 -42.13 15.99 4.82
N ARG A 792 -41.56 16.00 3.61
CA ARG A 792 -40.17 15.63 3.30
C ARG A 792 -39.12 16.39 4.12
N THR A 793 -39.42 17.62 4.55
CA THR A 793 -38.54 18.47 5.37
C THR A 793 -38.44 18.06 6.84
N THR A 794 -39.18 17.05 7.28
CA THR A 794 -39.09 16.50 8.64
C THR A 794 -38.11 15.33 8.69
N VAL A 795 -37.54 15.03 9.87
CA VAL A 795 -36.69 13.82 10.04
C VAL A 795 -37.41 12.56 9.58
N LYS A 796 -38.67 12.36 10.01
CA LYS A 796 -39.46 11.20 9.58
C LYS A 796 -39.67 11.16 8.07
N GLY A 797 -40.15 12.26 7.48
CA GLY A 797 -40.47 12.35 6.06
C GLY A 797 -39.27 12.23 5.15
N SER A 798 -38.13 12.82 5.52
CA SER A 798 -36.89 12.73 4.73
C SER A 798 -36.47 11.28 4.49
N GLN A 799 -36.71 10.39 5.46
CA GLN A 799 -36.28 8.99 5.41
C GLN A 799 -37.20 8.06 4.63
N PHE A 800 -38.38 8.53 4.20
CA PHE A 800 -39.17 7.79 3.21
C PHE A 800 -38.67 7.99 1.78
N ASN A 801 -37.82 8.99 1.53
CA ASN A 801 -37.16 9.14 0.23
C ASN A 801 -36.00 8.14 0.13
N GLN A 802 -35.81 7.62 -1.08
CA GLN A 802 -34.71 6.72 -1.38
C GLN A 802 -33.36 7.41 -1.13
N PRO A 803 -32.44 6.81 -0.34
CA PRO A 803 -31.06 7.26 -0.28
C PRO A 803 -30.34 6.90 -1.58
N LEU A 804 -29.68 7.87 -2.22
CA LEU A 804 -28.88 7.64 -3.44
C LEU A 804 -27.37 7.56 -3.16
N PHE A 805 -26.98 7.60 -1.87
CA PHE A 805 -25.65 7.29 -1.39
C PHE A 805 -25.75 6.16 -0.35
N GLU A 806 -25.32 4.96 -0.73
CA GLU A 806 -25.50 3.74 0.07
C GLU A 806 -24.26 2.84 0.05
N PHE A 807 -24.04 2.13 1.17
CA PHE A 807 -23.04 1.05 1.30
C PHE A 807 -21.59 1.45 0.95
N SER A 808 -21.23 2.71 1.22
CA SER A 808 -19.88 3.22 0.97
C SER A 808 -18.80 2.43 1.74
N GLY A 809 -17.54 2.49 1.26
CA GLY A 809 -16.38 1.93 1.95
C GLY A 809 -15.91 2.69 3.20
N ALA A 810 -16.71 3.64 3.72
CA ALA A 810 -16.40 4.44 4.89
C ALA A 810 -16.36 3.62 6.19
N CYS A 811 -15.71 4.17 7.22
CA CYS A 811 -15.57 3.52 8.53
C CYS A 811 -16.93 3.21 9.18
N ALA A 812 -16.97 2.18 10.03
CA ALA A 812 -18.13 1.90 10.86
C ALA A 812 -18.43 3.11 11.78
N GLY A 813 -19.61 3.73 11.63
CA GLY A 813 -19.97 4.91 12.42
C GLY A 813 -19.42 6.24 11.87
N CYS A 814 -19.05 6.29 10.58
CA CYS A 814 -18.54 7.50 9.95
C CYS A 814 -19.47 8.72 10.17
N GLY A 815 -18.88 9.85 10.57
CA GLY A 815 -19.61 11.08 10.84
C GLY A 815 -19.99 11.87 9.58
N GLU A 816 -19.42 11.57 8.42
CA GLU A 816 -19.65 12.35 7.18
C GLU A 816 -20.85 11.84 6.38
N THR A 817 -20.91 10.52 6.17
CA THR A 817 -21.86 9.91 5.23
C THR A 817 -23.34 10.04 5.60
N PRO A 818 -23.77 10.15 6.89
CA PRO A 818 -25.16 10.48 7.20
C PRO A 818 -25.61 11.80 6.58
N TYR A 819 -24.74 12.82 6.53
CA TYR A 819 -25.04 14.11 5.92
C TYR A 819 -25.23 13.98 4.41
N VAL A 820 -24.27 13.36 3.71
CA VAL A 820 -24.33 13.14 2.26
C VAL A 820 -25.58 12.34 1.89
N LYS A 821 -25.86 11.25 2.61
CA LYS A 821 -27.08 10.44 2.42
C LYS A 821 -28.33 11.31 2.48
N VAL A 822 -28.50 12.13 3.51
CA VAL A 822 -29.70 12.99 3.66
C VAL A 822 -29.75 14.05 2.56
N VAL A 823 -28.63 14.64 2.15
CA VAL A 823 -28.58 15.55 0.99
C VAL A 823 -29.11 14.85 -0.27
N THR A 824 -28.70 13.61 -0.54
CA THR A 824 -29.23 12.84 -1.68
C THR A 824 -30.72 12.55 -1.54
N GLN A 825 -31.23 12.30 -0.33
CA GLN A 825 -32.65 12.11 -0.07
C GLN A 825 -33.47 13.39 -0.29
N MET A 826 -32.83 14.57 -0.31
CA MET A 826 -33.47 15.88 -0.47
C MET A 826 -33.30 16.49 -1.87
N PHE A 827 -32.19 16.22 -2.56
CA PHE A 827 -31.85 16.86 -3.84
C PHE A 827 -31.19 15.93 -4.85
N GLY A 828 -31.06 14.65 -4.52
CA GLY A 828 -30.29 13.67 -5.31
C GLY A 828 -30.81 13.42 -6.72
N ASP A 829 -32.08 13.75 -6.98
CA ASP A 829 -32.74 13.63 -8.29
C ASP A 829 -32.21 14.62 -9.34
N ARG A 830 -31.50 15.67 -8.92
CA ARG A 830 -31.08 16.77 -9.79
C ARG A 830 -29.79 17.49 -9.38
N MET A 831 -29.05 16.93 -8.42
CA MET A 831 -27.80 17.52 -7.95
C MET A 831 -26.60 16.98 -8.75
N VAL A 832 -25.56 17.80 -8.82
CA VAL A 832 -24.22 17.41 -9.31
C VAL A 832 -23.25 17.57 -8.14
N ILE A 833 -22.33 16.63 -7.96
CA ILE A 833 -21.32 16.63 -6.90
C ILE A 833 -19.95 16.80 -7.55
N ALA A 834 -19.17 17.78 -7.07
CA ALA A 834 -17.79 18.03 -7.46
C ALA A 834 -16.88 17.77 -6.25
#